data_AF-A0A7W8DLP7-F1
#
_entry.id   AF-A0A7W8DLP7-F1
#
_cell.length_a   1.000
_cell.length_b   1.000
_cell.length_c   1.000
_cell.angle_alpha   90.00
_cell.angle_beta   90.00
_cell.angle_gamma   90.00
#
_symmetry.space_group_name_H-M   'P 1'
#
loop_
_entity.id
_entity.type
_entity.pdbx_description
1 polymer ?
#
loop_
_entity_poly.entity_id
_entity_poly.type
_entity_poly.pdbx_seq_one_letter_code
_entity_poly.pdbx_strand_id
1 'polypeptide(L)'
;MKKVLSILLGGAALAGSVVGLRAQAQQAEFDEKFKAFDQNADGIISGDEMNGARYLPQLDLNKDGKLTREEALEAVQKMRKLSGNPTPAIGDEPTGVLFNRLDKNGDGKLTSDELPNKRWFNGLDTDNDGHVSLEEAEKVIATLRKRGSPATGSSQASSSPIQPASEDPTFKEAPELLKGAELGVGRMVADTTLKTLAGAELKLSSAAGKNGLVIALFSATCPISGKLAPETARLEKELKEKGVGMLLVNAPPGQKSEEAAKFISVHKLNSPAASDADGKLAQQLAATTTTEVFLLDAARTLVYRGALNDQYGLGYTKDAPQHHYLRDAVAAMLRGEPADVAATSAPGCALDLPHEKAVASTVATYHRDIARIMQANCVECHHKGGVGPFALDSYEDVIEHAGMIRKQVERGAMPPWFAAPLEGKAHSPWANDRSLSERDRTDLLAWLASDRPKGDVADAPKARVFQGEWTIGKPDAIIAGARPVSVKAEGTMPYQHVTVTTDFPEDRWVRGYEILPTAREVVHHVIVSVHEKGRRVRDGGDEGAQGYWAAYVPGNTKQIYPEGFARKLSAGATVSFQIHYTPNGKAVEDTIRMGLLFAKEPPKYVIHTTGLPNARISIPPGEANHVETASRKLPTDINVMAWMAHLHVRGKAFKFEVTLPDGKTETLLDIPKYDFNWQLRYDYAKPHFLPRGSTIKITAVYDNSTGNPANPDPTKTVRWGQQTFDEMMIGYMEHYTPLHPEVAAK
;
A
#
# COMPACT_ATOMS: atom_id res chain seq x y z
N MET A 1 75.92 -23.31 -13.93
CA MET A 1 76.41 -24.62 -13.41
C MET A 1 75.21 -25.46 -13.01
N LYS A 2 75.08 -26.68 -13.58
CA LYS A 2 74.49 -27.98 -13.10
C LYS A 2 73.45 -27.93 -11.94
N LYS A 3 72.33 -28.67 -11.82
CA LYS A 3 71.68 -29.89 -12.41
C LYS A 3 70.27 -29.98 -11.71
N VAL A 4 69.13 -30.34 -12.35
CA VAL A 4 68.48 -31.70 -12.48
C VAL A 4 68.17 -32.35 -11.10
N LEU A 5 66.96 -32.77 -10.64
CA LEU A 5 65.94 -33.71 -11.16
C LEU A 5 64.70 -33.86 -10.19
N SER A 6 63.49 -34.08 -10.76
CA SER A 6 62.27 -34.91 -10.42
C SER A 6 62.02 -35.50 -8.99
N ILE A 7 60.79 -35.71 -8.43
CA ILE A 7 59.65 -36.60 -8.81
C ILE A 7 58.38 -36.33 -7.92
N LEU A 8 57.18 -36.53 -8.53
CA LEU A 8 55.78 -36.79 -8.08
C LEU A 8 55.43 -37.10 -6.60
N LEU A 9 54.25 -36.60 -6.12
CA LEU A 9 53.06 -37.38 -5.71
C LEU A 9 51.93 -36.53 -5.08
N GLY A 10 50.68 -36.80 -5.49
CA GLY A 10 49.51 -36.85 -4.61
C GLY A 10 48.71 -35.58 -4.34
N GLY A 11 47.51 -35.49 -4.92
CA GLY A 11 46.51 -34.49 -4.53
C GLY A 11 45.80 -34.84 -3.22
N ALA A 12 45.50 -33.81 -2.42
CA ALA A 12 44.33 -33.69 -1.53
C ALA A 12 44.38 -32.34 -0.80
N ALA A 13 43.19 -31.80 -0.49
CA ALA A 13 42.89 -30.73 0.48
C ALA A 13 43.10 -29.24 0.07
N LEU A 14 42.13 -28.71 -0.69
CA LEU A 14 41.69 -27.31 -0.58
C LEU A 14 40.30 -27.29 0.06
N ALA A 15 40.25 -27.40 1.40
CA ALA A 15 39.03 -27.22 2.20
C ALA A 15 39.35 -26.50 3.54
N GLY A 16 40.29 -25.55 3.52
CA GLY A 16 40.74 -24.82 4.71
C GLY A 16 40.63 -23.29 4.64
N SER A 17 40.18 -22.71 3.52
CA SER A 17 40.37 -21.28 3.25
C SER A 17 39.15 -20.37 3.39
N VAL A 18 38.00 -20.83 3.89
CA VAL A 18 36.82 -19.93 4.10
C VAL A 18 36.58 -19.59 5.57
N VAL A 19 36.97 -20.47 6.50
CA VAL A 19 36.82 -20.23 7.95
C VAL A 19 37.90 -19.28 8.49
N GLY A 20 39.15 -19.43 8.02
CA GLY A 20 40.27 -18.57 8.43
C GLY A 20 40.10 -17.10 8.01
N LEU A 21 39.55 -16.86 6.82
CA LEU A 21 39.28 -15.50 6.30
C LEU A 21 38.12 -14.81 7.04
N ARG A 22 37.09 -15.55 7.47
CA ARG A 22 36.01 -15.01 8.32
C ARG A 22 36.48 -14.66 9.73
N ALA A 23 37.34 -15.48 10.33
CA ALA A 23 37.89 -15.20 11.66
C ALA A 23 38.81 -13.97 11.65
N GLN A 24 39.65 -13.82 10.62
CA GLN A 24 40.52 -12.64 10.48
C GLN A 24 39.73 -11.34 10.23
N ALA A 25 38.68 -11.37 9.40
CA ALA A 25 37.83 -10.20 9.16
C ALA A 25 37.08 -9.76 10.44
N GLN A 26 36.62 -10.71 11.25
CA GLN A 26 35.92 -10.43 12.50
C GLN A 26 36.84 -9.86 13.58
N GLN A 27 38.09 -10.32 13.61
CA GLN A 27 39.09 -9.79 14.54
C GLN A 27 39.52 -8.37 14.16
N ALA A 28 39.64 -8.08 12.86
CA ALA A 28 39.90 -6.73 12.36
C ALA A 28 38.74 -5.75 12.68
N GLU A 29 37.49 -6.19 12.54
CA GLU A 29 36.31 -5.37 12.87
C GLU A 29 36.19 -5.09 14.38
N PHE A 30 36.58 -6.05 15.23
CA PHE A 30 36.66 -5.83 16.68
C PHE A 30 37.79 -4.87 17.04
N ASP A 31 38.96 -5.00 16.41
CA ASP A 31 40.11 -4.13 16.68
C ASP A 31 39.87 -2.68 16.26
N GLU A 32 39.13 -2.46 15.18
CA GLU A 32 38.71 -1.12 14.76
C GLU A 32 37.71 -0.50 15.76
N LYS A 33 36.76 -1.31 16.25
CA LYS A 33 35.80 -0.86 17.26
C LYS A 33 36.47 -0.60 18.61
N PHE A 34 37.43 -1.43 19.03
CA PHE A 34 38.17 -1.24 20.29
C PHE A 34 38.97 0.07 20.26
N LYS A 35 39.67 0.37 19.15
CA LYS A 35 40.38 1.65 18.95
C LYS A 35 39.47 2.88 18.96
N ALA A 36 38.19 2.74 18.62
CA ALA A 36 37.24 3.85 18.68
C ALA A 36 36.87 4.24 20.12
N PHE A 37 37.07 3.35 21.09
CA PHE A 37 36.77 3.57 22.51
C PHE A 37 38.02 3.82 23.36
N ASP A 38 39.18 3.30 22.96
CA ASP A 38 40.50 3.60 23.53
C ASP A 38 41.02 4.93 22.94
N GLN A 39 40.51 6.05 23.47
CA GLN A 39 40.76 7.38 22.91
C GLN A 39 42.19 7.85 23.11
N ASN A 40 42.83 7.41 24.19
CA ASN A 40 44.22 7.76 24.49
C ASN A 40 45.24 6.76 23.90
N ALA A 41 44.76 5.66 23.28
CA ALA A 41 45.53 4.61 22.63
C ALA A 41 46.50 3.85 23.54
N ASP A 42 46.17 3.72 24.83
CA ASP A 42 46.98 3.01 25.83
C ASP A 42 46.67 1.49 25.91
N GLY A 43 45.70 1.02 25.14
CA GLY A 43 45.28 -0.38 25.07
C GLY A 43 44.26 -0.78 26.14
N ILE A 44 43.76 0.19 26.92
CA ILE A 44 42.85 -0.02 28.05
C ILE A 44 41.71 1.00 27.98
N ILE A 45 40.47 0.53 27.96
CA ILE A 45 39.32 1.44 28.01
C ILE A 45 39.01 1.76 29.47
N SER A 46 39.23 3.00 29.86
CA SER A 46 38.94 3.51 31.21
C SER A 46 37.49 3.99 31.36
N GLY A 47 37.03 4.11 32.62
CA GLY A 47 35.68 4.60 32.93
C GLY A 47 35.40 6.02 32.43
N ASP A 48 36.45 6.84 32.32
CA ASP A 48 36.38 8.22 31.83
C ASP A 48 36.18 8.26 30.31
N GLU A 49 36.76 7.33 29.56
CA GLU A 49 36.63 7.21 28.09
C GLU A 49 35.24 6.71 27.66
N MET A 50 34.51 6.05 28.56
CA MET A 50 33.14 5.57 28.32
C MET A 50 32.05 6.47 28.91
N ASN A 51 32.40 7.68 29.39
CA ASN A 51 31.45 8.70 29.87
C ASN A 51 30.42 8.14 30.89
N GLY A 52 30.87 7.29 31.82
CA GLY A 52 30.03 6.69 32.86
C GLY A 52 29.08 5.58 32.39
N ALA A 53 29.41 4.86 31.31
CA ALA A 53 28.58 3.78 30.77
C ALA A 53 28.17 2.72 31.83
N ARG A 54 26.86 2.48 31.93
CA ARG A 54 26.19 1.59 32.90
C ARG A 54 26.61 0.11 32.84
N TYR A 55 27.43 -0.26 31.85
CA TYR A 55 27.76 -1.64 31.51
C TYR A 55 29.22 -2.03 31.81
N LEU A 56 30.07 -1.07 32.21
CA LEU A 56 31.48 -1.33 32.57
C LEU A 56 31.64 -2.44 33.64
N PRO A 57 30.87 -2.46 34.75
CA PRO A 57 30.99 -3.51 35.77
C PRO A 57 30.57 -4.92 35.29
N GLN A 58 29.96 -5.03 34.11
CA GLN A 58 29.53 -6.31 33.53
C GLN A 58 30.55 -6.88 32.54
N LEU A 59 31.46 -6.02 32.04
CA LEU A 59 32.46 -6.35 31.03
C LEU A 59 33.87 -6.45 31.62
N ASP A 60 34.12 -5.74 32.73
CA ASP A 60 35.33 -5.88 33.55
C ASP A 60 35.27 -7.20 34.34
N LEU A 61 35.88 -8.25 33.78
CA LEU A 61 35.83 -9.60 34.31
C LEU A 61 36.66 -9.76 35.58
N ASN A 62 37.72 -8.96 35.74
CA ASN A 62 38.64 -9.04 36.89
C ASN A 62 38.29 -8.03 38.01
N LYS A 63 37.41 -7.05 37.73
CA LYS A 63 36.89 -6.00 38.62
C LYS A 63 37.93 -4.97 39.07
N ASP A 64 38.94 -4.70 38.26
CA ASP A 64 39.98 -3.70 38.54
C ASP A 64 39.60 -2.26 38.12
N GLY A 65 38.41 -2.09 37.53
CA GLY A 65 37.88 -0.81 37.08
C GLY A 65 38.38 -0.37 35.71
N LYS A 66 39.07 -1.26 34.98
CA LYS A 66 39.61 -1.03 33.64
C LYS A 66 39.15 -2.16 32.71
N LEU A 67 38.98 -1.87 31.42
CA LEU A 67 38.60 -2.88 30.44
C LEU A 67 39.75 -3.11 29.45
N THR A 68 40.47 -4.22 29.61
CA THR A 68 41.54 -4.61 28.66
C THR A 68 40.96 -5.18 27.37
N ARG A 69 41.77 -5.19 26.30
CA ARG A 69 41.39 -5.77 25.01
C ARG A 69 41.00 -7.25 25.12
N GLU A 70 41.72 -8.02 25.93
CA GLU A 70 41.41 -9.43 26.16
C GLU A 70 40.05 -9.60 26.86
N GLU A 71 39.76 -8.80 27.88
CA GLU A 71 38.49 -8.87 28.62
C GLU A 71 37.29 -8.45 27.78
N ALA A 72 37.44 -7.40 26.96
CA ALA A 72 36.41 -6.97 26.03
C ALA A 72 36.11 -8.05 24.97
N LEU A 73 37.15 -8.72 24.45
CA LEU A 73 36.99 -9.79 23.47
C LEU A 73 36.33 -11.02 24.10
N GLU A 74 36.75 -11.39 25.31
CA GLU A 74 36.19 -12.53 26.03
C GLU A 74 34.72 -12.27 26.43
N ALA A 75 34.39 -11.07 26.90
CA ALA A 75 33.02 -10.67 27.23
C ALA A 75 32.11 -10.70 25.99
N VAL A 76 32.57 -10.21 24.83
CA VAL A 76 31.81 -10.27 23.57
C VAL A 76 31.64 -11.71 23.11
N GLN A 77 32.65 -12.56 23.20
CA GLN A 77 32.53 -13.98 22.84
C GLN A 77 31.58 -14.73 23.79
N LYS A 78 31.58 -14.39 25.08
CA LYS A 78 30.70 -14.99 26.09
C LYS A 78 29.25 -14.53 25.92
N MET A 79 29.03 -13.23 25.66
CA MET A 79 27.72 -12.67 25.30
C MET A 79 27.18 -13.27 24.01
N ARG A 80 28.04 -13.58 23.03
CA ARG A 80 27.65 -14.20 21.76
C ARG A 80 27.31 -15.68 21.90
N LYS A 81 27.97 -16.40 22.81
CA LYS A 81 27.55 -17.76 23.23
C LYS A 81 26.22 -17.75 23.99
N LEU A 82 25.90 -16.66 24.68
CA LEU A 82 24.62 -16.46 25.37
C LEU A 82 23.50 -15.93 24.46
N SER A 83 23.83 -15.20 23.39
CA SER A 83 22.87 -14.63 22.44
C SER A 83 22.61 -15.50 21.20
N GLY A 84 23.19 -16.70 21.15
CA GLY A 84 22.98 -17.69 20.09
C GLY A 84 21.82 -18.64 20.40
N ASN A 85 20.60 -18.18 20.07
CA ASN A 85 19.30 -18.86 19.90
C ASN A 85 18.21 -18.40 20.88
N PRO A 86 17.09 -17.80 20.39
CA PRO A 86 15.86 -17.74 21.16
C PRO A 86 15.24 -19.15 21.24
N THR A 87 14.81 -19.57 22.43
CA THR A 87 14.03 -20.79 22.64
C THR A 87 12.68 -20.65 21.94
N PRO A 88 12.29 -21.55 21.01
CA PRO A 88 10.95 -21.54 20.44
C PRO A 88 9.90 -21.89 21.51
N ALA A 89 8.71 -21.30 21.42
CA ALA A 89 7.57 -21.73 22.21
C ALA A 89 7.18 -23.16 21.83
N ILE A 90 6.77 -23.96 22.82
CA ILE A 90 6.51 -25.39 22.65
C ILE A 90 5.19 -25.55 21.89
N GLY A 91 5.30 -25.88 20.60
CA GLY A 91 4.18 -25.98 19.65
C GLY A 91 4.61 -25.91 18.18
N ASP A 92 5.75 -25.26 17.89
CA ASP A 92 6.16 -24.87 16.53
C ASP A 92 7.36 -25.65 15.93
N GLU A 93 7.99 -26.59 16.66
CA GLU A 93 9.01 -27.50 16.11
C GLU A 93 8.47 -28.93 15.91
N PRO A 94 8.86 -29.67 14.84
CA PRO A 94 8.54 -31.09 14.69
C PRO A 94 9.10 -31.90 15.87
N THR A 95 8.29 -32.77 16.47
CA THR A 95 8.62 -33.50 17.71
C THR A 95 9.97 -34.23 17.63
N GLY A 96 10.31 -34.83 16.49
CA GLY A 96 11.60 -35.49 16.27
C GLY A 96 12.82 -34.57 16.33
N VAL A 97 12.69 -33.29 15.94
CA VAL A 97 13.79 -32.32 16.01
C VAL A 97 14.02 -31.87 17.46
N LEU A 98 12.94 -31.68 18.22
CA LEU A 98 13.01 -31.39 19.65
C LEU A 98 13.58 -32.57 20.45
N PHE A 99 13.18 -33.79 20.10
CA PHE A 99 13.63 -35.03 20.74
C PHE A 99 15.14 -35.23 20.57
N ASN A 100 15.64 -35.17 19.33
CA ASN A 100 17.07 -35.32 19.03
C ASN A 100 17.94 -34.22 19.67
N ARG A 101 17.36 -33.06 19.99
CA ARG A 101 18.07 -31.97 20.68
C ARG A 101 18.15 -32.17 22.19
N LEU A 102 17.19 -32.90 22.76
CA LEU A 102 17.13 -33.20 24.20
C LEU A 102 17.86 -34.51 24.53
N ASP A 103 17.96 -35.43 23.57
CA ASP A 103 18.71 -36.68 23.66
C ASP A 103 20.21 -36.37 23.53
N LYS A 104 20.82 -36.01 24.67
CA LYS A 104 22.21 -35.51 24.69
C LYS A 104 23.22 -36.62 24.51
N ASN A 105 22.87 -37.84 24.92
CA ASN A 105 23.73 -39.00 24.81
C ASN A 105 23.53 -39.77 23.49
N GLY A 106 22.47 -39.46 22.73
CA GLY A 106 22.17 -39.98 21.41
C GLY A 106 21.68 -41.43 21.42
N ASP A 107 21.08 -41.89 22.52
CA ASP A 107 20.65 -43.27 22.69
C ASP A 107 19.20 -43.55 22.23
N GLY A 108 18.52 -42.52 21.72
CA GLY A 108 17.15 -42.60 21.22
C GLY A 108 16.09 -42.56 22.33
N LYS A 109 16.46 -42.24 23.56
CA LYS A 109 15.58 -42.12 24.73
C LYS A 109 15.89 -40.85 25.50
N LEU A 110 14.88 -40.28 26.16
CA LEU A 110 15.08 -39.15 27.07
C LEU A 110 14.95 -39.61 28.51
N THR A 111 15.94 -39.28 29.33
CA THR A 111 15.91 -39.52 30.78
C THR A 111 15.48 -38.25 31.54
N SER A 112 15.07 -38.41 32.80
CA SER A 112 14.60 -37.29 33.63
C SER A 112 15.65 -36.19 33.85
N ASP A 113 16.93 -36.52 33.69
CA ASP A 113 18.05 -35.59 33.86
C ASP A 113 18.40 -34.84 32.56
N GLU A 114 17.90 -35.30 31.41
CA GLU A 114 18.08 -34.65 30.11
C GLU A 114 17.01 -33.60 29.82
N LEU A 115 15.87 -33.67 30.52
CA LEU A 115 14.79 -32.70 30.39
C LEU A 115 15.00 -31.46 31.26
N PRO A 116 14.71 -30.25 30.74
CA PRO A 116 14.88 -29.00 31.48
C PRO A 116 13.86 -28.82 32.63
N ASN A 117 12.80 -29.64 32.70
CA ASN A 117 11.82 -29.60 33.78
C ASN A 117 11.31 -31.01 34.15
N LYS A 118 11.68 -31.50 35.34
CA LYS A 118 11.32 -32.84 35.83
C LYS A 118 9.81 -33.10 35.95
N ARG A 119 8.97 -32.05 36.05
CA ARG A 119 7.50 -32.21 36.08
C ARG A 119 6.92 -32.73 34.76
N TRP A 120 7.62 -32.54 33.65
CA TRP A 120 7.16 -32.97 32.33
C TRP A 120 7.42 -34.45 32.08
N PHE A 121 8.47 -34.98 32.70
CA PHE A 121 8.89 -36.38 32.53
C PHE A 121 7.74 -37.35 32.81
N ASN A 122 7.11 -37.23 33.98
CA ASN A 122 5.99 -38.09 34.40
C ASN A 122 4.73 -37.95 33.53
N GLY A 123 4.61 -36.89 32.72
CA GLY A 123 3.50 -36.70 31.80
C GLY A 123 3.79 -37.22 30.39
N LEU A 124 5.05 -37.50 30.09
CA LEU A 124 5.54 -37.96 28.79
C LEU A 124 5.94 -39.45 28.82
N ASP A 125 6.41 -39.95 29.96
CA ASP A 125 6.69 -41.37 30.21
C ASP A 125 5.36 -42.08 30.50
N THR A 126 4.71 -42.57 29.44
CA THR A 126 3.34 -43.07 29.52
C THR A 126 3.27 -44.55 29.92
N ASP A 127 4.34 -45.30 29.69
CA ASP A 127 4.46 -46.69 30.12
C ASP A 127 5.22 -46.88 31.45
N ASN A 128 5.76 -45.80 32.01
CA ASN A 128 6.50 -45.75 33.28
C ASN A 128 7.76 -46.62 33.28
N ASP A 129 8.40 -46.78 32.12
CA ASP A 129 9.66 -47.53 32.00
C ASP A 129 10.89 -46.74 32.47
N GLY A 130 10.69 -45.49 32.90
CA GLY A 130 11.73 -44.60 33.40
C GLY A 130 12.49 -43.87 32.30
N HIS A 131 12.01 -43.92 31.05
CA HIS A 131 12.53 -43.21 29.89
C HIS A 131 11.35 -42.69 29.04
N VAL A 132 11.58 -41.64 28.23
CA VAL A 132 10.57 -41.17 27.27
C VAL A 132 11.09 -41.48 25.88
N SER A 133 10.36 -42.32 25.15
CA SER A 133 10.63 -42.59 23.74
C SER A 133 10.04 -41.52 22.80
N LEU A 134 10.55 -41.44 21.57
CA LEU A 134 10.06 -40.49 20.57
C LEU A 134 8.55 -40.69 20.29
N GLU A 135 8.10 -41.95 20.26
CA GLU A 135 6.70 -42.29 20.01
C GLU A 135 5.76 -41.83 21.12
N GLU A 136 6.21 -41.87 22.38
CA GLU A 136 5.42 -41.38 23.52
C GLU A 136 5.32 -39.86 23.53
N ALA A 137 6.44 -39.18 23.26
CA ALA A 137 6.46 -37.73 23.12
C ALA A 137 5.51 -37.26 21.99
N GLU A 138 5.49 -37.96 20.85
CA GLU A 138 4.58 -37.66 19.74
C GLU A 138 3.11 -37.88 20.11
N LYS A 139 2.78 -38.98 20.80
CA LYS A 139 1.41 -39.28 21.24
C LYS A 139 0.88 -38.24 22.22
N VAL A 140 1.69 -37.81 23.18
CA VAL A 140 1.27 -36.82 24.20
C VAL A 140 1.12 -35.43 23.57
N ILE A 141 2.05 -35.01 22.68
CA ILE A 141 1.98 -33.71 21.99
C ILE A 141 0.81 -33.65 20.99
N ALA A 142 0.51 -34.75 20.29
CA ALA A 142 -0.68 -34.85 19.45
C ALA A 142 -1.99 -34.72 20.26
N THR A 143 -1.99 -35.26 21.48
CA THR A 143 -3.14 -35.17 22.40
C THR A 143 -3.30 -33.76 22.98
N LEU A 144 -2.20 -33.04 23.23
CA LEU A 144 -2.20 -31.63 23.64
C LEU A 144 -2.66 -30.70 22.51
N ARG A 145 -2.27 -30.96 21.26
CA ARG A 145 -2.77 -30.24 20.08
C ARG A 145 -4.28 -30.38 19.90
N LYS A 146 -4.87 -31.54 20.23
CA LYS A 146 -6.33 -31.73 20.22
C LYS A 146 -7.05 -31.07 21.42
N ARG A 147 -6.35 -30.80 22.52
CA ARG A 147 -6.91 -30.19 23.75
C ARG A 147 -6.72 -28.67 23.84
N GLY A 148 -6.01 -28.05 22.89
CA GLY A 148 -5.78 -26.60 22.81
C GLY A 148 -6.96 -25.74 22.33
N SER A 149 -8.13 -26.33 22.05
CA SER A 149 -9.38 -25.58 21.87
C SER A 149 -10.03 -25.30 23.22
N PRO A 150 -10.20 -24.05 23.66
CA PRO A 150 -10.90 -23.77 24.90
C PRO A 150 -12.41 -23.99 24.70
N ALA A 151 -12.94 -25.05 25.30
CA ALA A 151 -14.34 -25.09 25.69
C ALA A 151 -14.51 -24.23 26.94
N THR A 152 -15.11 -23.05 26.80
CA THR A 152 -15.79 -22.37 27.91
C THR A 152 -17.19 -21.97 27.46
N GLY A 153 -18.19 -22.60 28.07
CA GLY A 153 -19.59 -22.25 27.91
C GLY A 153 -19.88 -20.93 28.61
N SER A 154 -20.22 -19.92 27.84
CA SER A 154 -21.32 -19.01 28.14
C SER A 154 -21.93 -18.64 26.79
N SER A 155 -23.26 -18.68 26.69
CA SER A 155 -23.99 -18.50 25.43
C SER A 155 -23.63 -17.16 24.77
N GLN A 156 -22.76 -17.19 23.76
CA GLN A 156 -22.55 -16.09 22.84
C GLN A 156 -22.99 -16.51 21.44
N ALA A 157 -23.94 -15.76 20.91
CA ALA A 157 -24.31 -15.81 19.50
C ALA A 157 -23.07 -15.52 18.65
N SER A 158 -22.90 -16.33 17.62
CA SER A 158 -21.82 -16.32 16.62
C SER A 158 -21.52 -14.93 16.06
N SER A 159 -20.34 -14.39 16.35
CA SER A 159 -19.66 -13.46 15.44
C SER A 159 -18.57 -14.24 14.71
N SER A 160 -18.79 -14.56 13.43
CA SER A 160 -17.79 -15.18 12.58
C SER A 160 -16.51 -14.32 12.57
N PRO A 161 -15.31 -14.91 12.76
CA PRO A 161 -14.06 -14.17 12.57
C PRO A 161 -14.02 -13.62 11.14
N ILE A 162 -13.54 -12.39 10.94
CA ILE A 162 -13.23 -11.88 9.61
C ILE A 162 -12.25 -12.87 8.99
N GLN A 163 -12.70 -13.62 7.99
CA GLN A 163 -11.78 -14.36 7.13
C GLN A 163 -11.41 -13.40 6.00
N PRO A 164 -10.15 -12.93 5.92
CA PRO A 164 -9.70 -12.24 4.71
C PRO A 164 -9.97 -13.17 3.52
N ALA A 165 -10.45 -12.60 2.41
CA ALA A 165 -10.70 -13.39 1.20
C ALA A 165 -9.43 -14.19 0.84
N SER A 166 -9.59 -15.48 0.50
CA SER A 166 -8.50 -16.43 0.31
C SER A 166 -7.67 -16.23 -0.97
N GLU A 167 -7.97 -15.18 -1.75
CA GLU A 167 -7.25 -14.78 -2.95
C GLU A 167 -6.91 -13.29 -2.81
N ASP A 168 -5.64 -12.93 -3.05
CA ASP A 168 -5.01 -11.64 -2.76
C ASP A 168 -5.99 -10.53 -2.35
N PRO A 169 -6.19 -10.30 -1.04
CA PRO A 169 -7.18 -9.36 -0.54
C PRO A 169 -6.79 -7.90 -0.84
N THR A 170 -5.62 -7.63 -1.44
CA THR A 170 -5.13 -6.28 -1.72
C THR A 170 -5.19 -5.97 -3.22
N PHE A 171 -5.67 -4.78 -3.60
CA PHE A 171 -5.65 -4.33 -5.00
C PHE A 171 -4.26 -3.90 -5.49
N LYS A 172 -3.21 -4.39 -4.83
CA LYS A 172 -1.82 -4.00 -5.02
C LYS A 172 -1.15 -4.93 -6.02
N GLU A 173 -0.32 -4.39 -6.90
CA GLU A 173 0.42 -5.18 -7.90
C GLU A 173 1.84 -4.65 -8.00
N ALA A 174 2.81 -5.48 -7.62
CA ALA A 174 4.23 -5.22 -7.72
C ALA A 174 4.86 -5.95 -8.91
N PRO A 175 6.08 -5.58 -9.34
CA PRO A 175 6.82 -6.36 -10.31
C PRO A 175 7.01 -7.80 -9.81
N GLU A 176 6.64 -8.76 -10.65
CA GLU A 176 6.79 -10.19 -10.40
C GLU A 176 7.86 -10.77 -11.31
N LEU A 177 8.65 -11.74 -10.83
CA LEU A 177 9.66 -12.40 -11.65
C LEU A 177 8.99 -13.28 -12.70
N LEU A 178 9.39 -13.13 -13.96
CA LEU A 178 8.86 -13.90 -15.08
C LEU A 178 9.97 -14.68 -15.77
N LYS A 179 9.61 -15.77 -16.44
CA LYS A 179 10.56 -16.57 -17.21
C LYS A 179 10.87 -15.89 -18.55
N GLY A 180 12.00 -15.18 -18.61
CA GLY A 180 12.36 -14.35 -19.76
C GLY A 180 12.33 -15.06 -21.12
N ALA A 181 12.73 -16.33 -21.18
CA ALA A 181 12.71 -17.12 -22.43
C ALA A 181 11.30 -17.29 -23.02
N GLU A 182 10.24 -17.30 -22.19
CA GLU A 182 8.84 -17.37 -22.64
C GLU A 182 8.33 -16.03 -23.17
N LEU A 183 9.02 -14.94 -22.80
CA LEU A 183 8.68 -13.57 -23.15
C LEU A 183 9.63 -12.95 -24.18
N GLY A 184 10.37 -13.79 -24.90
CA GLY A 184 11.23 -13.39 -26.01
C GLY A 184 12.64 -12.93 -25.65
N VAL A 185 13.06 -13.01 -24.38
CA VAL A 185 14.47 -12.73 -24.01
C VAL A 185 15.38 -13.72 -24.75
N GLY A 186 16.44 -13.20 -25.36
CA GLY A 186 17.36 -13.91 -26.25
C GLY A 186 16.94 -13.90 -27.73
N ARG A 187 15.77 -13.33 -28.08
CA ARG A 187 15.32 -13.19 -29.47
C ARG A 187 15.74 -11.84 -30.05
N MET A 188 16.00 -11.83 -31.35
CA MET A 188 16.25 -10.59 -32.09
C MET A 188 14.94 -9.82 -32.29
N VAL A 189 14.98 -8.51 -32.00
CA VAL A 189 13.89 -7.57 -32.25
C VAL A 189 14.08 -6.96 -33.64
N ALA A 190 13.06 -7.06 -34.49
CA ALA A 190 13.04 -6.45 -35.82
C ALA A 190 13.17 -4.93 -35.74
N ASP A 191 13.80 -4.33 -36.75
CA ASP A 191 14.04 -2.88 -36.83
C ASP A 191 12.78 -2.14 -37.30
N THR A 192 11.84 -1.98 -36.38
CA THR A 192 10.53 -1.38 -36.65
C THR A 192 10.64 0.12 -36.88
N THR A 193 9.84 0.61 -37.83
CA THR A 193 9.72 2.04 -38.13
C THR A 193 8.48 2.60 -37.43
N LEU A 194 8.70 3.57 -36.57
CA LEU A 194 7.67 4.33 -35.87
C LEU A 194 7.57 5.75 -36.42
N LYS A 195 6.57 6.49 -35.97
CA LYS A 195 6.52 7.94 -36.16
C LYS A 195 6.95 8.63 -34.87
N THR A 196 7.84 9.60 -34.98
CA THR A 196 8.11 10.57 -33.91
C THR A 196 6.82 11.29 -33.53
N LEU A 197 6.79 11.94 -32.35
CA LEU A 197 5.64 12.74 -31.94
C LEU A 197 5.34 13.92 -32.89
N ALA A 198 6.31 14.31 -33.73
CA ALA A 198 6.14 15.32 -34.78
C ALA A 198 5.76 14.72 -36.16
N GLY A 199 5.57 13.40 -36.25
CA GLY A 199 5.13 12.70 -37.46
C GLY A 199 6.23 12.22 -38.42
N ALA A 200 7.50 12.55 -38.17
CA ALA A 200 8.64 12.05 -38.96
C ALA A 200 8.91 10.56 -38.69
N GLU A 201 9.41 9.82 -39.68
CA GLU A 201 9.79 8.41 -39.51
C GLU A 201 11.02 8.25 -38.60
N LEU A 202 11.00 7.23 -37.75
CA LEU A 202 12.09 6.86 -36.85
C LEU A 202 12.21 5.34 -36.79
N LYS A 203 13.40 4.81 -37.10
CA LYS A 203 13.73 3.39 -36.93
C LYS A 203 14.30 3.13 -35.54
N LEU A 204 14.03 1.96 -34.95
CA LEU A 204 14.62 1.58 -33.67
C LEU A 204 16.15 1.68 -33.69
N SER A 205 16.78 1.19 -34.76
CA SER A 205 18.23 1.23 -34.96
C SER A 205 18.81 2.65 -34.92
N SER A 206 18.05 3.66 -35.32
CA SER A 206 18.51 5.06 -35.31
C SER A 206 18.56 5.68 -33.91
N ALA A 207 17.83 5.13 -32.95
CA ALA A 207 17.84 5.55 -31.56
C ALA A 207 18.88 4.78 -30.71
N ALA A 208 19.49 3.73 -31.27
CA ALA A 208 20.43 2.88 -30.56
C ALA A 208 21.77 3.59 -30.29
N GLY A 209 22.33 3.36 -29.11
CA GLY A 209 23.71 3.71 -28.80
C GLY A 209 24.67 2.62 -29.24
N LYS A 210 25.99 2.86 -29.11
CA LYS A 210 27.04 1.90 -29.47
C LYS A 210 26.90 0.53 -28.78
N ASN A 211 26.31 0.50 -27.59
CA ASN A 211 26.23 -0.70 -26.75
C ASN A 211 24.82 -1.31 -26.69
N GLY A 212 23.80 -0.65 -27.25
CA GLY A 212 22.42 -1.13 -27.19
C GLY A 212 21.37 -0.02 -27.15
N LEU A 213 20.13 -0.41 -26.91
CA LEU A 213 18.95 0.46 -26.86
C LEU A 213 18.00 0.03 -25.74
N VAL A 214 17.55 0.98 -24.91
CA VAL A 214 16.39 0.82 -24.05
C VAL A 214 15.16 1.40 -24.75
N ILE A 215 14.11 0.60 -24.89
CA ILE A 215 12.78 1.06 -25.29
C ILE A 215 11.96 1.19 -24.00
N ALA A 216 11.55 2.40 -23.65
CA ALA A 216 10.74 2.66 -22.47
C ALA A 216 9.33 3.07 -22.89
N LEU A 217 8.35 2.24 -22.57
CA LEU A 217 6.95 2.56 -22.83
C LEU A 217 6.47 3.59 -21.81
N PHE A 218 5.55 4.46 -22.25
CA PHE A 218 4.85 5.39 -21.38
C PHE A 218 3.45 5.71 -21.92
N SER A 219 2.65 6.34 -21.08
CA SER A 219 1.41 7.02 -21.44
C SER A 219 1.35 8.36 -20.71
N ALA A 220 0.83 9.40 -21.38
CA ALA A 220 0.62 10.71 -20.76
C ALA A 220 -0.45 10.70 -19.66
N THR A 221 -1.36 9.72 -19.68
CA THR A 221 -2.51 9.59 -18.77
C THR A 221 -2.30 8.51 -17.70
N CYS A 222 -1.22 7.71 -17.78
CA CYS A 222 -0.90 6.71 -16.77
C CYS A 222 -0.25 7.36 -15.53
N PRO A 223 -0.86 7.25 -14.33
CA PRO A 223 -0.28 7.82 -13.11
C PRO A 223 1.09 7.24 -12.75
N ILE A 224 1.32 5.95 -13.05
CA ILE A 224 2.60 5.29 -12.77
C ILE A 224 3.68 5.77 -13.73
N SER A 225 3.37 5.98 -15.01
CA SER A 225 4.32 6.61 -15.96
C SER A 225 4.74 7.99 -15.46
N GLY A 226 3.81 8.81 -14.95
CA GLY A 226 4.11 10.09 -14.33
C GLY A 226 5.06 9.98 -13.14
N LYS A 227 4.78 9.07 -12.19
CA LYS A 227 5.65 8.79 -11.03
C LYS A 227 7.05 8.29 -11.41
N LEU A 228 7.16 7.49 -12.46
CA LEU A 228 8.44 6.98 -12.96
C LEU A 228 9.24 8.01 -13.79
N ALA A 229 8.60 9.03 -14.34
CA ALA A 229 9.24 9.95 -15.29
C ALA A 229 10.49 10.67 -14.75
N PRO A 230 10.54 11.16 -13.49
CA PRO A 230 11.78 11.72 -12.93
C PRO A 230 12.93 10.71 -12.88
N GLU A 231 12.62 9.44 -12.61
CA GLU A 231 13.58 8.35 -12.59
C GLU A 231 14.05 7.99 -14.00
N THR A 232 13.13 7.97 -14.96
CA THR A 232 13.46 7.87 -16.39
C THR A 232 14.39 8.99 -16.84
N ALA A 233 14.17 10.24 -16.41
CA ALA A 233 15.04 11.39 -16.73
C ALA A 233 16.47 11.24 -16.19
N ARG A 234 16.65 10.61 -15.02
CA ARG A 234 17.97 10.28 -14.48
C ARG A 234 18.62 9.18 -15.32
N LEU A 235 17.86 8.14 -15.64
CA LEU A 235 18.33 7.00 -16.41
C LEU A 235 18.79 7.38 -17.83
N GLU A 236 18.11 8.33 -18.51
CA GLU A 236 18.53 8.86 -19.81
C GLU A 236 20.01 9.28 -19.83
N LYS A 237 20.44 9.98 -18.79
CA LYS A 237 21.81 10.50 -18.66
C LYS A 237 22.79 9.36 -18.43
N GLU A 238 22.47 8.47 -17.49
CA GLU A 238 23.30 7.31 -17.16
C GLU A 238 23.49 6.36 -18.36
N LEU A 239 22.41 6.09 -19.11
CA LEU A 239 22.47 5.22 -20.29
C LEU A 239 23.33 5.85 -21.39
N LYS A 240 23.17 7.15 -21.64
CA LYS A 240 23.97 7.88 -22.63
C LYS A 240 25.47 7.81 -22.32
N GLU A 241 25.86 7.99 -21.06
CA GLU A 241 27.26 7.86 -20.61
C GLU A 241 27.81 6.44 -20.84
N LYS A 242 26.96 5.43 -20.66
CA LYS A 242 27.27 4.02 -20.92
C LYS A 242 27.18 3.63 -22.40
N GLY A 243 26.88 4.58 -23.29
CA GLY A 243 26.73 4.32 -24.72
C GLY A 243 25.51 3.48 -25.09
N VAL A 244 24.49 3.43 -24.23
CA VAL A 244 23.20 2.78 -24.48
C VAL A 244 22.20 3.88 -24.83
N GLY A 245 21.52 3.74 -25.98
CA GLY A 245 20.47 4.67 -26.39
C GLY A 245 19.19 4.45 -25.59
N MET A 246 18.30 5.43 -25.57
CA MET A 246 16.97 5.25 -24.99
C MET A 246 15.91 5.90 -25.89
N LEU A 247 14.86 5.16 -26.21
CA LEU A 247 13.71 5.57 -27.00
C LEU A 247 12.46 5.53 -26.11
N LEU A 248 11.76 6.65 -26.03
CA LEU A 248 10.47 6.77 -25.34
C LEU A 248 9.35 6.45 -26.33
N VAL A 249 8.45 5.54 -25.97
CA VAL A 249 7.36 5.13 -26.85
C VAL A 249 6.02 5.35 -26.16
N ASN A 250 5.22 6.27 -26.73
CA ASN A 250 3.82 6.41 -26.37
C ASN A 250 3.06 5.16 -26.85
N ALA A 251 2.62 4.33 -25.91
CA ALA A 251 2.16 2.97 -26.17
C ALA A 251 0.63 2.81 -26.33
N PRO A 252 -0.25 3.55 -25.62
CA PRO A 252 -1.70 3.39 -25.80
C PRO A 252 -2.14 3.68 -27.24
N PRO A 253 -2.86 2.75 -27.90
CA PRO A 253 -3.47 3.02 -29.19
C PRO A 253 -4.46 4.19 -29.08
N GLY A 254 -4.35 5.16 -30.00
CA GLY A 254 -5.26 6.30 -30.07
C GLY A 254 -4.92 7.50 -29.17
N GLN A 255 -3.97 7.39 -28.24
CA GLN A 255 -3.53 8.56 -27.45
C GLN A 255 -2.89 9.62 -28.37
N LYS A 256 -3.27 10.87 -28.17
CA LYS A 256 -2.85 12.00 -29.01
C LYS A 256 -1.37 12.34 -28.80
N SER A 257 -0.65 12.59 -29.89
CA SER A 257 0.78 12.93 -29.84
C SER A 257 1.07 14.23 -29.08
N GLU A 258 0.12 15.16 -29.05
CA GLU A 258 0.23 16.42 -28.30
C GLU A 258 0.24 16.18 -26.78
N GLU A 259 -0.53 15.21 -26.29
CA GLU A 259 -0.57 14.85 -24.88
C GLU A 259 0.73 14.17 -24.47
N ALA A 260 1.22 13.25 -25.29
CA ALA A 260 2.54 12.64 -25.13
C ALA A 260 3.66 13.70 -25.16
N ALA A 261 3.63 14.65 -26.11
CA ALA A 261 4.64 15.71 -26.19
C ALA A 261 4.61 16.63 -24.96
N LYS A 262 3.41 16.92 -24.43
CA LYS A 262 3.26 17.67 -23.17
C LYS A 262 3.86 16.90 -21.99
N PHE A 263 3.64 15.59 -21.92
CA PHE A 263 4.24 14.74 -20.89
C PHE A 263 5.78 14.81 -20.95
N ILE A 264 6.38 14.63 -22.13
CA ILE A 264 7.84 14.76 -22.35
C ILE A 264 8.35 16.11 -21.84
N SER A 265 7.66 17.20 -22.22
CA SER A 265 8.05 18.57 -21.85
C SER A 265 7.95 18.82 -20.33
N VAL A 266 6.84 18.40 -19.70
CA VAL A 266 6.60 18.58 -18.26
C VAL A 266 7.64 17.86 -17.43
N HIS A 267 8.01 16.64 -17.82
CA HIS A 267 8.99 15.82 -17.10
C HIS A 267 10.43 16.04 -17.56
N LYS A 268 10.66 16.95 -18.54
CA LYS A 268 11.99 17.31 -19.05
C LYS A 268 12.78 16.11 -19.58
N LEU A 269 12.08 15.20 -20.25
CA LEU A 269 12.66 14.03 -20.91
C LEU A 269 13.33 14.45 -22.22
N ASN A 270 14.53 13.94 -22.49
CA ASN A 270 15.39 14.38 -23.59
C ASN A 270 15.64 13.31 -24.64
N SER A 271 15.29 12.06 -24.35
CA SER A 271 15.39 10.98 -25.32
C SER A 271 14.44 11.20 -26.50
N PRO A 272 14.80 10.68 -27.70
CA PRO A 272 13.86 10.59 -28.81
C PRO A 272 12.54 9.95 -28.36
N ALA A 273 11.43 10.51 -28.80
CA ALA A 273 10.09 10.03 -28.49
C ALA A 273 9.31 9.72 -29.76
N ALA A 274 8.63 8.58 -29.75
CA ALA A 274 7.81 8.08 -30.84
C ALA A 274 6.42 7.63 -30.35
N SER A 275 5.48 7.50 -31.27
CA SER A 275 4.14 6.97 -31.02
C SER A 275 3.99 5.61 -31.68
N ASP A 276 3.52 4.63 -30.91
CA ASP A 276 3.11 3.31 -31.40
C ASP A 276 1.58 3.26 -31.59
N ALA A 277 1.05 4.23 -32.34
CA ALA A 277 -0.40 4.43 -32.45
C ALA A 277 -1.15 3.26 -33.10
N ASP A 278 -0.47 2.43 -33.89
CA ASP A 278 -1.01 1.20 -34.50
C ASP A 278 -0.69 -0.07 -33.69
N GLY A 279 -0.01 0.07 -32.56
CA GLY A 279 0.33 -1.01 -31.62
C GLY A 279 1.31 -2.05 -32.15
N LYS A 280 1.95 -1.82 -33.30
CA LYS A 280 2.82 -2.83 -33.94
C LYS A 280 4.03 -3.16 -33.09
N LEU A 281 4.69 -2.15 -32.50
CA LEU A 281 5.86 -2.40 -31.67
C LEU A 281 5.45 -3.10 -30.37
N ALA A 282 4.38 -2.65 -29.73
CA ALA A 282 3.86 -3.27 -28.52
C ALA A 282 3.45 -4.73 -28.75
N GLN A 283 2.81 -5.06 -29.89
CA GLN A 283 2.51 -6.43 -30.27
C GLN A 283 3.78 -7.25 -30.51
N GLN A 284 4.76 -6.72 -31.24
CA GLN A 284 6.03 -7.38 -31.50
C GLN A 284 6.78 -7.71 -30.20
N LEU A 285 6.74 -6.81 -29.22
CA LEU A 285 7.36 -6.98 -27.91
C LEU A 285 6.49 -7.79 -26.94
N ALA A 286 5.25 -8.14 -27.32
CA ALA A 286 4.23 -8.68 -26.43
C ALA A 286 4.10 -7.86 -25.13
N ALA A 287 4.08 -6.54 -25.26
CA ALA A 287 3.94 -5.61 -24.14
C ALA A 287 2.53 -5.68 -23.55
N THR A 288 2.43 -5.57 -22.24
CA THR A 288 1.17 -5.69 -21.49
C THR A 288 0.79 -4.42 -20.76
N THR A 289 1.75 -3.54 -20.44
CA THR A 289 1.49 -2.27 -19.73
C THR A 289 2.29 -1.10 -20.29
N THR A 290 1.83 0.12 -19.96
CA THR A 290 2.47 1.38 -20.34
C THR A 290 3.75 1.69 -19.56
N THR A 291 4.24 0.80 -18.70
CA THR A 291 5.43 1.05 -17.85
C THR A 291 6.53 0.00 -18.08
N GLU A 292 6.34 -0.90 -19.04
CA GLU A 292 7.37 -1.85 -19.44
C GLU A 292 8.55 -1.15 -20.13
N VAL A 293 9.75 -1.61 -19.78
CA VAL A 293 11.00 -1.27 -20.45
C VAL A 293 11.59 -2.52 -21.10
N PHE A 294 12.24 -2.35 -22.24
CA PHE A 294 12.89 -3.42 -23.00
C PHE A 294 14.33 -3.02 -23.31
N LEU A 295 15.30 -3.82 -22.88
CA LEU A 295 16.72 -3.60 -23.17
C LEU A 295 17.15 -4.50 -24.31
N LEU A 296 17.65 -3.87 -25.37
CA LEU A 296 18.25 -4.52 -26.52
C LEU A 296 19.77 -4.33 -26.48
N ASP A 297 20.52 -5.38 -26.79
CA ASP A 297 21.96 -5.27 -27.03
C ASP A 297 22.27 -4.62 -28.40
N ALA A 298 23.55 -4.44 -28.73
CA ALA A 298 23.98 -3.87 -30.01
C ALA A 298 23.55 -4.68 -31.25
N ALA A 299 23.25 -5.97 -31.09
CA ALA A 299 22.73 -6.85 -32.15
C ALA A 299 21.19 -6.83 -32.25
N ARG A 300 20.53 -6.00 -31.42
CA ARG A 300 19.07 -5.96 -31.22
C ARG A 300 18.50 -7.24 -30.61
N THR A 301 19.30 -8.00 -29.86
CA THR A 301 18.80 -9.10 -29.02
C THR A 301 18.12 -8.51 -27.80
N LEU A 302 16.90 -8.93 -27.50
CA LEU A 302 16.22 -8.59 -26.25
C LEU A 302 16.93 -9.29 -25.09
N VAL A 303 17.59 -8.54 -24.20
CA VAL A 303 18.32 -9.10 -23.06
C VAL A 303 17.60 -8.89 -21.73
N TYR A 304 16.69 -7.92 -21.66
CA TYR A 304 15.83 -7.70 -20.50
C TYR A 304 14.48 -7.10 -20.89
N ARG A 305 13.41 -7.46 -20.16
CA ARG A 305 12.12 -6.78 -20.23
C ARG A 305 11.40 -6.71 -18.87
N GLY A 306 10.62 -5.67 -18.63
CA GLY A 306 9.76 -5.59 -17.44
C GLY A 306 9.81 -4.23 -16.76
N ALA A 307 9.77 -4.21 -15.42
CA ALA A 307 9.74 -2.98 -14.64
C ALA A 307 11.10 -2.27 -14.60
N LEU A 308 11.11 -0.93 -14.57
CA LEU A 308 12.35 -0.18 -14.34
C LEU A 308 12.95 -0.52 -12.96
N ASN A 309 12.10 -0.48 -11.93
CA ASN A 309 12.38 -0.80 -10.52
C ASN A 309 11.07 -1.17 -9.81
N ASP A 310 11.11 -1.42 -8.51
CA ASP A 310 9.94 -1.81 -7.70
C ASP A 310 9.37 -0.68 -6.81
N GLN A 311 9.78 0.57 -7.03
CA GLN A 311 9.38 1.71 -6.20
C GLN A 311 7.87 2.01 -6.31
N TYR A 312 7.32 1.88 -7.52
CA TYR A 312 5.93 2.17 -7.80
C TYR A 312 5.25 0.95 -8.40
N GLY A 313 4.02 0.68 -7.96
CA GLY A 313 3.14 -0.27 -8.61
C GLY A 313 1.68 0.15 -8.52
N LEU A 314 0.76 -0.75 -8.88
CA LEU A 314 -0.67 -0.45 -8.67
C LEU A 314 -0.97 -0.57 -7.18
N GLY A 315 -1.67 0.41 -6.60
CA GLY A 315 -2.10 0.37 -5.20
C GLY A 315 -1.00 0.59 -4.15
N TYR A 316 0.27 0.81 -4.52
CA TYR A 316 1.33 1.12 -3.55
C TYR A 316 2.41 2.08 -4.09
N THR A 317 3.20 2.63 -3.17
CA THR A 317 4.38 3.46 -3.45
C THR A 317 5.38 3.29 -2.31
N LYS A 318 6.66 3.13 -2.65
CA LYS A 318 7.78 3.06 -1.71
C LYS A 318 8.58 4.36 -1.74
N ASP A 319 9.22 4.69 -0.62
CA ASP A 319 10.10 5.86 -0.52
C ASP A 319 11.29 5.76 -1.47
N ALA A 320 11.81 4.55 -1.66
CA ALA A 320 12.89 4.22 -2.59
C ALA A 320 12.69 2.80 -3.16
N PRO A 321 13.22 2.50 -4.36
CA PRO A 321 13.27 1.13 -4.86
C PRO A 321 14.16 0.24 -3.99
N GLN A 322 13.79 -1.02 -3.85
CA GLN A 322 14.62 -2.08 -3.27
C GLN A 322 15.32 -2.89 -4.37
N HIS A 323 14.77 -2.89 -5.60
CA HIS A 323 15.31 -3.58 -6.76
C HIS A 323 15.43 -2.63 -7.96
N HIS A 324 16.57 -2.65 -8.65
CA HIS A 324 16.86 -1.79 -9.80
C HIS A 324 16.99 -2.60 -11.11
N TYR A 325 15.95 -3.38 -11.43
CA TYR A 325 15.99 -4.40 -12.49
C TYR A 325 16.63 -3.94 -13.80
N LEU A 326 16.23 -2.78 -14.34
CA LEU A 326 16.80 -2.30 -15.61
C LEU A 326 18.27 -1.89 -15.48
N ARG A 327 18.67 -1.23 -14.38
CA ARG A 327 20.08 -0.85 -14.19
C ARG A 327 20.97 -2.07 -14.04
N ASP A 328 20.50 -3.06 -13.30
CA ASP A 328 21.21 -4.32 -13.07
C ASP A 328 21.38 -5.08 -14.39
N ALA A 329 20.32 -5.15 -15.21
CA ALA A 329 20.38 -5.74 -16.54
C ALA A 329 21.31 -4.99 -17.50
N VAL A 330 21.30 -3.66 -17.51
CA VAL A 330 22.24 -2.85 -18.29
C VAL A 330 23.69 -3.12 -17.86
N ALA A 331 23.95 -3.19 -16.55
CA ALA A 331 25.28 -3.46 -16.03
C ALA A 331 25.77 -4.86 -16.43
N ALA A 332 24.91 -5.88 -16.36
CA ALA A 332 25.23 -7.24 -16.80
C ALA A 332 25.52 -7.29 -18.31
N MET A 333 24.65 -6.69 -19.14
CA MET A 333 24.83 -6.61 -20.58
C MET A 333 26.17 -5.97 -20.97
N LEU A 334 26.57 -4.88 -20.30
CA LEU A 334 27.85 -4.19 -20.55
C LEU A 334 29.08 -5.02 -20.16
N ARG A 335 28.93 -6.00 -19.27
CA ARG A 335 29.98 -6.98 -18.93
C ARG A 335 29.96 -8.21 -19.84
N GLY A 336 28.97 -8.34 -20.73
CA GLY A 336 28.76 -9.54 -21.54
C GLY A 336 28.16 -10.71 -20.74
N GLU A 337 27.53 -10.42 -19.60
CA GLU A 337 26.88 -11.39 -18.73
C GLU A 337 25.35 -11.36 -18.92
N PRO A 338 24.66 -12.50 -18.73
CA PRO A 338 23.21 -12.50 -18.64
C PRO A 338 22.75 -11.72 -17.39
N ALA A 339 21.60 -11.05 -17.47
CA ALA A 339 20.99 -10.43 -16.31
C ALA A 339 20.46 -11.51 -15.35
N ASP A 340 20.73 -11.37 -14.04
CA ASP A 340 20.20 -12.27 -13.01
C ASP A 340 18.66 -12.32 -13.03
N VAL A 341 18.05 -11.15 -13.21
CA VAL A 341 16.61 -11.00 -13.48
C VAL A 341 16.45 -10.49 -14.91
N ALA A 342 16.20 -11.41 -15.83
CA ALA A 342 16.04 -11.07 -17.25
C ALA A 342 14.60 -10.68 -17.63
N ALA A 343 13.60 -11.02 -16.81
CA ALA A 343 12.23 -10.57 -17.04
C ALA A 343 11.42 -10.37 -15.76
N THR A 344 10.58 -9.33 -15.77
CA THR A 344 9.56 -9.07 -14.73
C THR A 344 8.24 -8.62 -15.36
N SER A 345 7.14 -8.72 -14.61
CA SER A 345 5.96 -7.90 -14.91
C SER A 345 6.28 -6.43 -14.61
N ALA A 346 5.57 -5.49 -15.26
CA ALA A 346 5.69 -4.08 -14.95
C ALA A 346 4.31 -3.51 -14.61
N PRO A 347 4.00 -3.26 -13.33
CA PRO A 347 2.73 -2.66 -12.95
C PRO A 347 2.57 -1.28 -13.60
N GLY A 348 1.44 -1.08 -14.28
CA GLY A 348 1.16 0.09 -15.10
C GLY A 348 -0.29 0.09 -15.57
N CYS A 349 -0.65 1.09 -16.39
CA CYS A 349 -1.92 1.03 -17.11
C CYS A 349 -1.85 -0.13 -18.11
N ALA A 350 -2.83 -1.02 -18.07
CA ALA A 350 -2.89 -2.16 -18.97
C ALA A 350 -3.10 -1.70 -20.41
N LEU A 351 -2.25 -2.19 -21.31
CA LEU A 351 -2.39 -1.98 -22.74
C LEU A 351 -3.48 -2.89 -23.28
N ASP A 352 -4.24 -2.35 -24.20
CA ASP A 352 -5.30 -3.08 -24.89
C ASP A 352 -4.92 -3.20 -26.36
N LEU A 353 -4.10 -4.21 -26.64
CA LEU A 353 -3.60 -4.45 -27.98
C LEU A 353 -4.65 -5.20 -28.80
N PRO A 354 -4.77 -4.92 -30.11
CA PRO A 354 -5.64 -5.67 -31.00
C PRO A 354 -5.31 -7.17 -30.94
N HIS A 355 -6.23 -8.00 -30.45
CA HIS A 355 -6.11 -9.45 -30.52
C HIS A 355 -6.61 -9.94 -31.87
N GLU A 356 -5.83 -10.78 -32.57
CA GLU A 356 -6.29 -11.48 -33.79
C GLU A 356 -7.55 -12.35 -33.56
N LYS A 357 -7.96 -12.57 -32.30
CA LYS A 357 -9.09 -13.44 -31.89
C LYS A 357 -10.17 -12.74 -31.04
N ALA A 358 -10.34 -11.42 -31.08
CA ALA A 358 -11.46 -10.79 -30.39
C ALA A 358 -12.72 -10.80 -31.29
N VAL A 359 -13.57 -11.82 -31.12
CA VAL A 359 -14.90 -11.91 -31.77
C VAL A 359 -15.95 -12.32 -30.74
N ALA A 360 -15.87 -11.79 -29.51
CA ALA A 360 -17.01 -11.91 -28.60
C ALA A 360 -18.15 -11.06 -29.18
N SER A 361 -19.20 -11.71 -29.70
CA SER A 361 -20.39 -11.00 -30.17
C SER A 361 -21.12 -10.39 -28.98
N THR A 362 -21.27 -9.07 -28.97
CA THR A 362 -22.11 -8.36 -28.00
C THR A 362 -23.28 -7.70 -28.71
N VAL A 363 -24.42 -7.62 -28.03
CA VAL A 363 -25.54 -6.78 -28.47
C VAL A 363 -25.41 -5.35 -27.96
N ALA A 364 -24.60 -5.13 -26.92
CA ALA A 364 -24.44 -3.84 -26.27
C ALA A 364 -23.69 -2.86 -27.18
N THR A 365 -24.10 -1.60 -27.22
CA THR A 365 -23.36 -0.53 -27.92
C THR A 365 -22.99 0.58 -26.97
N TYR A 366 -21.99 1.38 -27.34
CA TYR A 366 -21.54 2.46 -26.47
C TYR A 366 -22.66 3.46 -26.15
N HIS A 367 -23.27 4.05 -27.18
CA HIS A 367 -24.27 5.09 -26.97
C HIS A 367 -25.55 4.55 -26.30
N ARG A 368 -26.02 3.35 -26.66
CA ARG A 368 -27.23 2.79 -26.06
C ARG A 368 -27.04 2.25 -24.64
N ASP A 369 -25.92 1.61 -24.35
CA ASP A 369 -25.78 0.84 -23.10
C ASP A 369 -24.61 1.34 -22.24
N ILE A 370 -23.39 1.33 -22.80
CA ILE A 370 -22.17 1.55 -22.00
C ILE A 370 -22.07 2.98 -21.46
N ALA A 371 -22.44 4.00 -22.26
CA ALA A 371 -22.42 5.39 -21.82
C ALA A 371 -23.29 5.63 -20.57
N ARG A 372 -24.35 4.83 -20.36
CA ARG A 372 -25.20 4.90 -19.16
C ARG A 372 -24.47 4.31 -17.96
N ILE A 373 -23.79 3.17 -18.13
CA ILE A 373 -22.96 2.54 -17.08
C ILE A 373 -21.83 3.50 -16.68
N MET A 374 -21.09 4.05 -17.66
CA MET A 374 -20.01 5.00 -17.39
C MET A 374 -20.53 6.23 -16.65
N GLN A 375 -21.65 6.81 -17.08
CA GLN A 375 -22.22 7.97 -16.41
C GLN A 375 -22.72 7.68 -14.99
N ALA A 376 -23.33 6.52 -14.77
CA ALA A 376 -23.86 6.14 -13.47
C ALA A 376 -22.75 5.83 -12.45
N ASN A 377 -21.67 5.19 -12.88
CA ASN A 377 -20.71 4.55 -11.96
C ASN A 377 -19.27 5.08 -12.04
N CYS A 378 -18.87 5.74 -13.14
CA CYS A 378 -17.47 6.13 -13.37
C CYS A 378 -17.28 7.65 -13.49
N VAL A 379 -18.16 8.33 -14.23
CA VAL A 379 -17.99 9.74 -14.65
C VAL A 379 -18.09 10.73 -13.49
N GLU A 380 -18.62 10.35 -12.32
CA GLU A 380 -18.54 11.22 -11.13
C GLU A 380 -17.09 11.54 -10.75
N CYS A 381 -16.19 10.57 -10.88
CA CYS A 381 -14.76 10.77 -10.62
C CYS A 381 -13.98 10.99 -11.93
N HIS A 382 -14.32 10.24 -12.98
CA HIS A 382 -13.63 10.24 -14.26
C HIS A 382 -14.27 11.19 -15.27
N HIS A 383 -14.20 12.48 -14.95
CA HIS A 383 -14.54 13.56 -15.88
C HIS A 383 -13.43 14.61 -15.84
N LYS A 384 -13.44 15.53 -16.80
CA LYS A 384 -12.51 16.66 -16.79
C LYS A 384 -12.65 17.47 -15.50
N GLY A 385 -11.56 17.57 -14.73
CA GLY A 385 -11.50 18.29 -13.46
C GLY A 385 -11.99 17.48 -12.24
N GLY A 386 -12.43 16.24 -12.44
CA GLY A 386 -12.73 15.28 -11.37
C GLY A 386 -11.48 14.78 -10.65
N VAL A 387 -11.68 13.89 -9.68
CA VAL A 387 -10.58 13.28 -8.89
C VAL A 387 -9.91 12.10 -9.61
N GLY A 388 -10.54 11.55 -10.65
CA GLY A 388 -9.95 10.49 -11.46
C GLY A 388 -8.76 11.02 -12.28
N PRO A 389 -7.74 10.19 -12.55
CA PRO A 389 -6.54 10.62 -13.28
C PRO A 389 -6.78 10.96 -14.76
N PHE A 390 -7.89 10.50 -15.33
CA PHE A 390 -8.31 10.72 -16.71
C PHE A 390 -9.84 10.70 -16.81
N ALA A 391 -10.37 11.29 -17.89
CA ALA A 391 -11.80 11.30 -18.19
C ALA A 391 -12.27 9.96 -18.77
N LEU A 392 -13.56 9.65 -18.64
CA LEU A 392 -14.24 8.48 -19.20
C LEU A 392 -15.65 8.83 -19.70
N ASP A 393 -15.89 10.10 -20.05
CA ASP A 393 -17.19 10.64 -20.43
C ASP A 393 -17.43 10.69 -21.96
N SER A 394 -16.47 10.20 -22.77
CA SER A 394 -16.62 9.98 -24.21
C SER A 394 -16.27 8.56 -24.66
N TYR A 395 -16.62 8.19 -25.89
CA TYR A 395 -16.28 6.87 -26.45
C TYR A 395 -14.77 6.70 -26.53
N GLU A 396 -14.11 7.72 -27.06
CA GLU A 396 -12.67 7.74 -27.29
C GLU A 396 -11.89 7.58 -25.98
N ASP A 397 -12.33 8.23 -24.90
CA ASP A 397 -11.73 8.09 -23.58
C ASP A 397 -11.85 6.65 -23.05
N VAL A 398 -13.02 6.02 -23.22
CA VAL A 398 -13.23 4.63 -22.78
C VAL A 398 -12.38 3.65 -23.58
N ILE A 399 -12.21 3.87 -24.88
CA ILE A 399 -11.37 3.02 -25.73
C ILE A 399 -9.90 3.14 -25.36
N GLU A 400 -9.38 4.35 -25.18
CA GLU A 400 -7.98 4.57 -24.79
C GLU A 400 -7.61 3.83 -23.49
N HIS A 401 -8.56 3.72 -22.57
CA HIS A 401 -8.37 3.11 -21.25
C HIS A 401 -8.99 1.72 -21.13
N ALA A 402 -9.44 1.10 -22.23
CA ALA A 402 -10.24 -0.14 -22.23
C ALA A 402 -9.58 -1.29 -21.45
N GLY A 403 -8.27 -1.50 -21.64
CA GLY A 403 -7.52 -2.55 -20.95
C GLY A 403 -7.49 -2.33 -19.44
N MET A 404 -7.30 -1.07 -19.02
CA MET A 404 -7.30 -0.72 -17.60
C MET A 404 -8.69 -0.79 -16.98
N ILE A 405 -9.74 -0.34 -17.69
CA ILE A 405 -11.12 -0.48 -17.23
C ILE A 405 -11.45 -1.96 -17.02
N ARG A 406 -11.15 -2.81 -18.02
CA ARG A 406 -11.35 -4.26 -17.94
C ARG A 406 -10.67 -4.85 -16.70
N LYS A 407 -9.35 -4.60 -16.56
CA LYS A 407 -8.55 -5.10 -15.42
C LYS A 407 -9.13 -4.68 -14.06
N GLN A 408 -9.54 -3.42 -13.92
CA GLN A 408 -10.05 -2.90 -12.64
C GLN A 408 -11.46 -3.40 -12.31
N VAL A 409 -12.33 -3.55 -13.31
CA VAL A 409 -13.69 -4.09 -13.15
C VAL A 409 -13.66 -5.60 -12.91
N GLU A 410 -12.78 -6.33 -13.59
CA GLU A 410 -12.60 -7.78 -13.39
C GLU A 410 -12.22 -8.11 -11.95
N ARG A 411 -11.22 -7.40 -11.41
CA ARG A 411 -10.76 -7.61 -10.02
C ARG A 411 -11.67 -6.99 -8.94
N GLY A 412 -12.71 -6.26 -9.34
CA GLY A 412 -13.64 -5.61 -8.40
C GLY A 412 -13.04 -4.39 -7.66
N ALA A 413 -11.99 -3.78 -8.21
CA ALA A 413 -11.37 -2.58 -7.65
C ALA A 413 -12.11 -1.29 -8.07
N MET A 414 -12.77 -1.31 -9.23
CA MET A 414 -13.51 -0.18 -9.77
C MET A 414 -14.92 -0.60 -10.23
N PRO A 415 -15.92 0.26 -10.02
CA PRO A 415 -15.91 1.43 -9.13
C PRO A 415 -15.60 1.02 -7.68
N PRO A 416 -14.94 1.88 -6.88
CA PRO A 416 -14.45 1.47 -5.57
C PRO A 416 -15.63 1.31 -4.61
N TRP A 417 -15.89 0.06 -4.21
CA TRP A 417 -16.90 -0.30 -3.23
C TRP A 417 -16.56 -1.65 -2.60
N PHE A 418 -16.17 -1.62 -1.32
CA PHE A 418 -15.57 -2.79 -0.67
C PHE A 418 -16.38 -3.30 0.51
N ALA A 419 -17.61 -2.81 0.69
CA ALA A 419 -18.54 -3.37 1.66
C ALA A 419 -19.07 -4.73 1.18
N ALA A 420 -18.96 -5.75 2.01
CA ALA A 420 -19.64 -7.02 1.78
C ALA A 420 -21.16 -6.85 1.97
N PRO A 421 -21.97 -7.67 1.28
CA PRO A 421 -23.40 -7.76 1.57
C PRO A 421 -23.64 -8.11 3.04
N LEU A 422 -24.59 -7.42 3.68
CA LEU A 422 -24.99 -7.74 5.06
C LEU A 422 -25.98 -8.90 5.07
N GLU A 423 -25.76 -9.87 5.96
CA GLU A 423 -26.63 -11.04 6.12
C GLU A 423 -28.11 -10.64 6.31
N GLY A 424 -29.00 -11.36 5.64
CA GLY A 424 -30.45 -11.14 5.74
C GLY A 424 -30.98 -9.90 5.02
N LYS A 425 -30.15 -9.16 4.27
CA LYS A 425 -30.60 -8.02 3.45
C LYS A 425 -30.57 -8.35 1.96
N ALA A 426 -31.73 -8.23 1.29
CA ALA A 426 -31.86 -8.45 -0.15
C ALA A 426 -31.28 -7.32 -1.00
N HIS A 427 -31.13 -6.12 -0.43
CA HIS A 427 -30.61 -4.94 -1.12
C HIS A 427 -29.57 -4.23 -0.26
N SER A 428 -28.67 -3.50 -0.93
CA SER A 428 -27.68 -2.64 -0.28
C SER A 428 -28.38 -1.62 0.63
N PRO A 429 -27.98 -1.50 1.90
CA PRO A 429 -28.53 -0.49 2.81
C PRO A 429 -27.94 0.91 2.58
N TRP A 430 -26.98 1.03 1.65
CA TRP A 430 -26.14 2.20 1.47
C TRP A 430 -26.71 3.12 0.39
N ALA A 431 -26.85 4.41 0.68
CA ALA A 431 -27.33 5.43 -0.26
C ALA A 431 -26.31 5.75 -1.36
N ASN A 432 -25.03 5.56 -1.07
CA ASN A 432 -23.90 5.90 -1.92
C ASN A 432 -23.19 4.67 -2.49
N ASP A 433 -23.89 3.52 -2.54
CA ASP A 433 -23.40 2.31 -3.20
C ASP A 433 -23.18 2.59 -4.69
N ARG A 434 -21.92 2.54 -5.10
CA ARG A 434 -21.49 2.78 -6.48
C ARG A 434 -21.08 1.51 -7.21
N SER A 435 -21.24 0.35 -6.60
CA SER A 435 -20.90 -0.93 -7.22
C SER A 435 -21.67 -1.11 -8.53
N LEU A 436 -21.05 -1.82 -9.47
CA LEU A 436 -21.75 -2.24 -10.69
C LEU A 436 -22.75 -3.33 -10.32
N SER A 437 -23.94 -3.27 -10.91
CA SER A 437 -24.83 -4.44 -10.90
C SER A 437 -24.16 -5.58 -11.68
N GLU A 438 -24.51 -6.83 -11.36
CA GLU A 438 -23.98 -7.99 -12.10
C GLU A 438 -24.23 -7.86 -13.61
N ARG A 439 -25.42 -7.37 -13.99
CA ARG A 439 -25.77 -7.12 -15.39
C ARG A 439 -24.86 -6.06 -16.02
N ASP A 440 -24.70 -4.90 -15.40
CA ASP A 440 -23.87 -3.82 -15.96
C ASP A 440 -22.41 -4.24 -16.05
N ARG A 441 -21.92 -4.99 -15.06
CA ARG A 441 -20.57 -5.57 -15.08
C ARG A 441 -20.41 -6.53 -16.26
N THR A 442 -21.36 -7.45 -16.47
CA THR A 442 -21.34 -8.37 -17.62
C THR A 442 -21.38 -7.63 -18.94
N ASP A 443 -22.30 -6.67 -19.11
CA ASP A 443 -22.47 -5.93 -20.36
C ASP A 443 -21.22 -5.09 -20.69
N LEU A 444 -20.62 -4.43 -19.69
CA LEU A 444 -19.38 -3.66 -19.84
C LEU A 444 -18.20 -4.55 -20.24
N LEU A 445 -17.98 -5.66 -19.51
CA LEU A 445 -16.85 -6.55 -19.81
C LEU A 445 -17.01 -7.25 -21.16
N ALA A 446 -18.22 -7.69 -21.51
CA ALA A 446 -18.51 -8.27 -22.82
C ALA A 446 -18.27 -7.26 -23.95
N TRP A 447 -18.69 -6.01 -23.77
CA TRP A 447 -18.43 -4.95 -24.74
C TRP A 447 -16.93 -4.63 -24.87
N LEU A 448 -16.18 -4.54 -23.76
CA LEU A 448 -14.73 -4.30 -23.77
C LEU A 448 -13.94 -5.41 -24.47
N ALA A 449 -14.46 -6.64 -24.45
CA ALA A 449 -13.87 -7.82 -25.11
C ALA A 449 -14.31 -8.01 -26.58
N SER A 450 -15.25 -7.19 -27.06
CA SER A 450 -15.76 -7.20 -28.43
C SER A 450 -15.03 -6.22 -29.35
N ASP A 451 -15.56 -5.99 -30.56
CA ASP A 451 -15.17 -4.90 -31.48
C ASP A 451 -15.63 -3.51 -30.99
N ARG A 452 -16.28 -3.43 -29.82
CA ARG A 452 -16.69 -2.20 -29.11
C ARG A 452 -17.57 -1.32 -29.99
N PRO A 453 -18.71 -1.83 -30.44
CA PRO A 453 -19.58 -1.11 -31.36
C PRO A 453 -20.03 0.20 -30.72
N LYS A 454 -19.83 1.31 -31.45
CA LYS A 454 -20.17 2.66 -30.98
C LYS A 454 -21.69 2.87 -30.87
N GLY A 455 -22.46 2.26 -31.78
CA GLY A 455 -23.92 2.44 -31.85
C GLY A 455 -24.34 3.80 -32.41
N ASP A 456 -25.64 4.09 -32.41
CA ASP A 456 -26.19 5.37 -32.85
C ASP A 456 -26.08 6.42 -31.74
N VAL A 457 -25.56 7.59 -32.07
CA VAL A 457 -25.48 8.74 -31.15
C VAL A 457 -26.85 9.21 -30.67
N ALA A 458 -27.92 8.96 -31.44
CA ALA A 458 -29.29 9.28 -31.04
C ALA A 458 -29.77 8.49 -29.82
N ASP A 459 -29.18 7.30 -29.56
CA ASP A 459 -29.49 6.48 -28.39
C ASP A 459 -28.72 6.91 -27.13
N ALA A 460 -27.80 7.85 -27.26
CA ALA A 460 -26.95 8.33 -26.16
C ALA A 460 -27.79 8.91 -25.01
N PRO A 461 -27.45 8.62 -23.74
CA PRO A 461 -28.06 9.31 -22.62
C PRO A 461 -27.66 10.79 -22.64
N LYS A 462 -28.51 11.65 -22.05
CA LYS A 462 -28.13 13.05 -21.83
C LYS A 462 -26.84 13.10 -21.01
N ALA A 463 -25.82 13.78 -21.52
CA ALA A 463 -24.54 13.92 -20.82
C ALA A 463 -24.73 14.63 -19.47
N ARG A 464 -24.07 14.12 -18.43
CA ARG A 464 -23.95 14.81 -17.15
C ARG A 464 -23.20 16.13 -17.35
N VAL A 465 -23.70 17.18 -16.70
CA VAL A 465 -23.08 18.51 -16.71
C VAL A 465 -22.61 18.83 -15.31
N PHE A 466 -21.30 19.02 -15.16
CA PHE A 466 -20.70 19.50 -13.92
C PHE A 466 -20.62 21.03 -13.97
N GLN A 467 -21.45 21.71 -13.19
CA GLN A 467 -21.54 23.18 -13.20
C GLN A 467 -20.49 23.80 -12.30
N GLY A 468 -19.63 24.65 -12.86
CA GLY A 468 -18.58 25.33 -12.11
C GLY A 468 -17.56 24.36 -11.52
N GLU A 469 -16.78 24.86 -10.56
CA GLU A 469 -15.76 24.06 -9.86
C GLU A 469 -16.29 23.33 -8.62
N TRP A 470 -17.45 23.76 -8.09
CA TRP A 470 -18.08 23.24 -6.88
C TRP A 470 -19.23 22.31 -7.23
N THR A 471 -19.15 21.06 -6.80
CA THR A 471 -20.18 20.06 -7.03
C THR A 471 -21.32 20.10 -6.00
N ILE A 472 -21.22 20.96 -4.98
CA ILE A 472 -22.30 21.29 -4.04
C ILE A 472 -23.20 22.44 -4.52
N GLY A 473 -22.94 22.99 -5.70
CA GLY A 473 -23.51 24.26 -6.15
C GLY A 473 -22.71 25.46 -5.63
N LYS A 474 -23.22 26.69 -5.84
CA LYS A 474 -22.53 27.92 -5.40
C LYS A 474 -22.41 27.94 -3.87
N PRO A 475 -21.19 27.98 -3.29
CA PRO A 475 -21.02 28.11 -1.85
C PRO A 475 -21.53 29.47 -1.33
N ASP A 476 -22.07 29.47 -0.12
CA ASP A 476 -22.45 30.68 0.61
C ASP A 476 -21.22 31.38 1.22
N ALA A 477 -20.19 30.60 1.55
CA ALA A 477 -18.88 31.08 2.00
C ALA A 477 -17.77 30.12 1.56
N ILE A 478 -16.54 30.65 1.45
CA ILE A 478 -15.34 29.86 1.15
C ILE A 478 -14.30 30.15 2.22
N ILE A 479 -13.79 29.10 2.85
CA ILE A 479 -12.62 29.15 3.74
C ILE A 479 -11.42 28.69 2.92
N ALA A 480 -10.41 29.54 2.76
CA ALA A 480 -9.23 29.25 1.94
C ALA A 480 -7.93 29.43 2.72
N GLY A 481 -6.96 28.54 2.46
CA GLY A 481 -5.60 28.72 2.96
C GLY A 481 -4.97 29.99 2.42
N ALA A 482 -4.27 30.74 3.28
CA ALA A 482 -3.69 32.02 2.89
C ALA A 482 -2.43 31.90 2.01
N ARG A 483 -1.74 30.76 2.07
CA ARG A 483 -0.49 30.53 1.33
C ARG A 483 -0.52 29.18 0.63
N PRO A 484 -0.05 29.10 -0.62
CA PRO A 484 0.17 27.82 -1.28
C PRO A 484 1.21 26.97 -0.55
N VAL A 485 1.02 25.65 -0.62
CA VAL A 485 1.96 24.63 -0.15
C VAL A 485 2.70 24.09 -1.37
N SER A 486 4.03 24.16 -1.37
CA SER A 486 4.84 23.57 -2.44
C SER A 486 4.98 22.06 -2.24
N VAL A 487 4.54 21.28 -3.22
CA VAL A 487 4.60 19.82 -3.23
C VAL A 487 5.73 19.37 -4.15
N LYS A 488 6.57 18.47 -3.64
CA LYS A 488 7.71 17.90 -4.40
C LYS A 488 7.21 16.98 -5.52
N ALA A 489 8.06 16.77 -6.53
CA ALA A 489 7.80 15.79 -7.58
C ALA A 489 7.94 14.33 -7.09
N GLU A 490 8.82 14.07 -6.13
CA GLU A 490 9.21 12.73 -5.69
C GLU A 490 9.36 12.66 -4.16
N GLY A 491 9.39 11.42 -3.64
CA GLY A 491 9.62 11.12 -2.23
C GLY A 491 8.38 11.31 -1.37
N THR A 492 8.60 11.51 -0.06
CA THR A 492 7.54 11.72 0.92
C THR A 492 7.41 13.18 1.32
N MET A 493 6.19 13.56 1.71
CA MET A 493 5.88 14.86 2.28
C MET A 493 5.43 14.66 3.73
N PRO A 494 5.98 15.40 4.71
CA PRO A 494 5.38 15.43 6.02
C PRO A 494 3.98 16.03 5.92
N TYR A 495 3.09 15.64 6.84
CA TYR A 495 1.77 16.26 6.96
C TYR A 495 1.90 17.78 7.01
N GLN A 496 1.03 18.45 6.29
CA GLN A 496 0.98 19.90 6.22
C GLN A 496 -0.23 20.39 7.00
N HIS A 497 -0.02 21.43 7.81
CA HIS A 497 -1.08 22.02 8.63
C HIS A 497 -1.35 23.44 8.15
N VAL A 498 -2.58 23.69 7.70
CA VAL A 498 -3.06 25.00 7.31
C VAL A 498 -4.14 25.43 8.31
N THR A 499 -4.06 26.64 8.83
CA THR A 499 -5.07 27.18 9.76
C THR A 499 -5.67 28.47 9.21
N VAL A 500 -6.98 28.62 9.38
CA VAL A 500 -7.74 29.78 8.91
C VAL A 500 -8.71 30.19 10.00
N THR A 501 -8.58 31.42 10.51
CA THR A 501 -9.55 32.00 11.43
C THR A 501 -10.68 32.63 10.62
N THR A 502 -11.91 32.23 10.93
CA THR A 502 -13.12 32.77 10.29
C THR A 502 -13.49 34.13 10.87
N ASP A 503 -14.16 34.96 10.07
CA ASP A 503 -14.63 36.30 10.43
C ASP A 503 -16.16 36.35 10.63
N PHE A 504 -16.82 35.19 10.71
CA PHE A 504 -18.27 35.14 10.92
C PHE A 504 -18.67 35.80 12.24
N PRO A 505 -19.61 36.77 12.23
CA PRO A 505 -19.99 37.53 13.41
C PRO A 505 -20.85 36.73 14.40
N GLU A 506 -21.45 35.63 13.93
CA GLU A 506 -22.35 34.76 14.69
C GLU A 506 -22.16 33.30 14.26
N ASP A 507 -22.69 32.38 15.06
CA ASP A 507 -22.63 30.95 14.76
C ASP A 507 -23.33 30.65 13.43
N ARG A 508 -22.75 29.74 12.65
CA ARG A 508 -23.28 29.29 11.37
C ARG A 508 -23.65 27.81 11.44
N TRP A 509 -24.84 27.50 10.93
CA TRP A 509 -25.29 26.12 10.74
C TRP A 509 -24.95 25.69 9.32
N VAL A 510 -24.00 24.78 9.19
CA VAL A 510 -23.50 24.28 7.90
C VAL A 510 -24.29 23.03 7.52
N ARG A 511 -25.10 23.13 6.47
CA ARG A 511 -25.85 21.99 5.90
C ARG A 511 -25.06 21.24 4.83
N GLY A 512 -23.93 21.77 4.37
CA GLY A 512 -23.06 21.05 3.46
C GLY A 512 -21.70 21.70 3.30
N TYR A 513 -20.72 20.90 2.90
CA TYR A 513 -19.36 21.35 2.62
C TYR A 513 -18.79 20.61 1.42
N GLU A 514 -17.78 21.21 0.79
CA GLU A 514 -16.90 20.56 -0.20
C GLU A 514 -15.49 21.08 0.00
N ILE A 515 -14.52 20.17 -0.02
CA ILE A 515 -13.10 20.53 0.08
C ILE A 515 -12.49 20.41 -1.32
N LEU A 516 -11.82 21.47 -1.76
CA LEU A 516 -11.36 21.65 -3.12
C LEU A 516 -9.89 22.12 -3.15
N PRO A 517 -8.94 21.18 -3.20
CA PRO A 517 -7.55 21.50 -3.50
C PRO A 517 -7.41 22.11 -4.91
N THR A 518 -6.42 22.97 -5.12
CA THR A 518 -6.08 23.45 -6.47
C THR A 518 -5.28 22.42 -7.26
N ALA A 519 -4.51 21.56 -6.56
CA ALA A 519 -3.77 20.43 -7.13
C ALA A 519 -4.31 19.10 -6.57
N ARG A 520 -5.53 18.73 -6.98
CA ARG A 520 -6.23 17.51 -6.49
C ARG A 520 -5.41 16.24 -6.68
N GLU A 521 -4.60 16.19 -7.73
CA GLU A 521 -3.79 15.05 -8.15
C GLU A 521 -2.65 14.68 -7.19
N VAL A 522 -2.33 15.54 -6.22
CA VAL A 522 -1.31 15.27 -5.18
C VAL A 522 -1.88 15.22 -3.77
N VAL A 523 -3.18 15.49 -3.56
CA VAL A 523 -3.80 15.45 -2.22
C VAL A 523 -4.42 14.08 -1.98
N HIS A 524 -3.84 13.33 -1.04
CA HIS A 524 -4.35 12.02 -0.66
C HIS A 524 -5.50 12.11 0.34
N HIS A 525 -5.42 12.97 1.35
CA HIS A 525 -6.57 13.30 2.19
C HIS A 525 -6.41 14.64 2.93
N VAL A 526 -7.54 15.17 3.38
CA VAL A 526 -7.60 16.34 4.27
C VAL A 526 -8.53 16.04 5.43
N ILE A 527 -8.04 16.26 6.66
CA ILE A 527 -8.86 16.21 7.87
C ILE A 527 -9.06 17.63 8.38
N VAL A 528 -10.31 18.01 8.62
CA VAL A 528 -10.69 19.35 9.07
C VAL A 528 -11.21 19.29 10.50
N SER A 529 -10.63 20.14 11.35
CA SER A 529 -11.09 20.36 12.72
C SER A 529 -11.47 21.83 12.92
N VAL A 530 -12.48 22.06 13.76
CA VAL A 530 -12.98 23.39 14.09
C VAL A 530 -12.70 23.66 15.57
N HIS A 531 -12.03 24.78 15.84
CA HIS A 531 -11.63 25.20 17.17
C HIS A 531 -12.35 26.50 17.55
N GLU A 532 -12.95 26.55 18.74
CA GLU A 532 -13.62 27.76 19.22
C GLU A 532 -12.65 28.95 19.32
N LYS A 533 -13.19 30.17 19.20
CA LYS A 533 -12.41 31.40 19.29
C LYS A 533 -11.56 31.44 20.55
N GLY A 534 -10.26 31.69 20.38
CA GLY A 534 -9.30 31.77 21.49
C GLY A 534 -8.78 30.42 21.99
N ARG A 535 -9.28 29.29 21.50
CA ARG A 535 -8.66 27.98 21.78
C ARG A 535 -7.35 27.85 21.00
N ARG A 536 -6.30 27.39 21.68
CA ARG A 536 -5.01 27.12 21.06
C ARG A 536 -5.13 25.92 20.12
N VAL A 537 -4.87 26.13 18.85
CA VAL A 537 -4.64 25.04 17.88
C VAL A 537 -3.30 24.40 18.20
N ARG A 538 -3.28 23.08 18.39
CA ARG A 538 -2.06 22.32 18.57
C ARG A 538 -1.73 21.65 17.24
N ASP A 539 -0.54 21.91 16.73
CA ASP A 539 -0.01 21.16 15.58
C ASP A 539 0.19 19.70 16.00
N GLY A 540 -0.26 18.75 15.17
CA GLY A 540 -0.24 17.32 15.51
C GLY A 540 -1.15 16.95 16.69
N GLY A 541 -2.40 17.43 16.70
CA GLY A 541 -3.43 17.03 17.68
C GLY A 541 -3.77 15.53 17.67
N ASP A 542 -4.99 15.14 18.01
CA ASP A 542 -5.39 13.72 17.94
C ASP A 542 -5.53 13.19 16.50
N GLU A 543 -5.22 13.99 15.49
CA GLU A 543 -5.28 13.67 14.06
C GLU A 543 -6.65 13.20 13.59
N GLY A 544 -7.70 13.72 14.24
CA GLY A 544 -9.06 13.27 13.99
C GLY A 544 -9.36 11.92 14.62
N ALA A 545 -8.47 11.28 15.38
CA ALA A 545 -8.71 9.98 16.01
C ALA A 545 -9.95 9.96 16.91
N GLN A 546 -10.33 11.07 17.54
CA GLN A 546 -11.59 11.17 18.29
C GLN A 546 -12.78 11.64 17.44
N GLY A 547 -12.55 12.05 16.20
CA GLY A 547 -13.52 12.53 15.23
C GLY A 547 -13.01 13.74 14.43
N TYR A 548 -13.66 14.02 13.32
CA TYR A 548 -13.37 15.18 12.46
C TYR A 548 -14.63 16.01 12.18
N TRP A 549 -14.46 17.27 11.81
CA TRP A 549 -15.57 18.13 11.41
C TRP A 549 -15.95 17.95 9.93
N ALA A 550 -14.94 17.89 9.06
CA ALA A 550 -15.07 17.53 7.65
C ALA A 550 -13.84 16.72 7.19
N ALA A 551 -13.99 15.96 6.12
CA ALA A 551 -12.91 15.20 5.52
C ALA A 551 -12.96 15.25 3.99
N TYR A 552 -11.78 15.19 3.38
CA TYR A 552 -11.56 14.94 1.95
C TYR A 552 -10.76 13.66 1.84
N VAL A 553 -11.28 12.69 1.10
CA VAL A 553 -10.58 11.45 0.73
C VAL A 553 -11.00 11.07 -0.70
N PRO A 554 -10.18 10.36 -1.47
CA PRO A 554 -10.59 9.81 -2.76
C PRO A 554 -11.93 9.07 -2.66
N GLY A 555 -12.91 9.51 -3.45
CA GLY A 555 -14.28 8.97 -3.43
C GLY A 555 -15.24 9.61 -2.41
N ASN A 556 -14.78 10.54 -1.57
CA ASN A 556 -15.62 11.35 -0.69
C ASN A 556 -15.03 12.75 -0.47
N THR A 557 -15.45 13.71 -1.29
CA THR A 557 -14.91 15.10 -1.30
C THR A 557 -15.86 16.13 -0.70
N LYS A 558 -17.12 15.75 -0.46
CA LYS A 558 -18.21 16.66 -0.07
C LYS A 558 -19.23 15.94 0.81
N GLN A 559 -20.03 16.74 1.52
CA GLN A 559 -21.23 16.25 2.20
C GLN A 559 -22.34 17.27 2.06
N ILE A 560 -23.56 16.83 1.75
CA ILE A 560 -24.77 17.65 1.80
C ILE A 560 -25.78 16.92 2.68
N TYR A 561 -26.18 17.58 3.77
CA TYR A 561 -27.16 17.05 4.71
C TYR A 561 -28.59 17.41 4.27
N PRO A 562 -29.57 16.55 4.58
CA PRO A 562 -30.98 16.87 4.38
C PRO A 562 -31.41 18.13 5.15
N GLU A 563 -32.51 18.74 4.74
CA GLU A 563 -33.09 19.87 5.45
C GLU A 563 -33.37 19.52 6.92
N GLY A 564 -33.06 20.45 7.82
CA GLY A 564 -33.16 20.24 9.27
C GLY A 564 -31.92 19.58 9.91
N PHE A 565 -30.91 19.18 9.15
CA PHE A 565 -29.64 18.65 9.66
C PHE A 565 -28.50 19.60 9.34
N ALA A 566 -27.64 19.89 10.32
CA ALA A 566 -26.46 20.71 10.11
C ALA A 566 -25.35 20.42 11.12
N ARG A 567 -24.13 20.84 10.78
CA ARG A 567 -23.01 20.98 11.71
C ARG A 567 -22.93 22.41 12.22
N LYS A 568 -22.48 22.58 13.45
CA LYS A 568 -22.18 23.91 14.00
C LYS A 568 -20.80 24.37 13.56
N LEU A 569 -20.70 25.63 13.15
CA LEU A 569 -19.45 26.37 13.00
C LEU A 569 -19.54 27.63 13.87
N SER A 570 -18.78 27.69 14.95
CA SER A 570 -18.88 28.79 15.92
C SER A 570 -18.35 30.11 15.34
N ALA A 571 -18.92 31.23 15.81
CA ALA A 571 -18.47 32.57 15.45
C ALA A 571 -16.97 32.75 15.75
N GLY A 572 -16.21 33.28 14.78
CA GLY A 572 -14.76 33.50 14.92
C GLY A 572 -13.94 32.24 15.19
N ALA A 573 -14.44 31.05 14.81
CA ALA A 573 -13.71 29.80 14.97
C ALA A 573 -12.45 29.77 14.10
N THR A 574 -11.42 29.05 14.57
CA THR A 574 -10.27 28.68 13.76
C THR A 574 -10.48 27.29 13.17
N VAL A 575 -10.39 27.20 11.84
CA VAL A 575 -10.47 25.94 11.09
C VAL A 575 -9.05 25.48 10.78
N SER A 576 -8.71 24.25 11.16
CA SER A 576 -7.42 23.63 10.86
C SER A 576 -7.59 22.50 9.86
N PHE A 577 -6.77 22.50 8.82
CA PHE A 577 -6.66 21.48 7.79
C PHE A 577 -5.35 20.72 8.01
N GLN A 578 -5.44 19.42 8.26
CA GLN A 578 -4.30 18.50 8.19
C GLN A 578 -4.34 17.83 6.82
N ILE A 579 -3.29 18.04 6.02
CA ILE A 579 -3.23 17.63 4.62
C ILE A 579 -2.11 16.62 4.43
N HIS A 580 -2.45 15.49 3.83
CA HIS A 580 -1.47 14.48 3.40
C HIS A 580 -1.31 14.57 1.87
N TYR A 581 -0.10 14.89 1.44
CA TYR A 581 0.26 14.95 0.02
C TYR A 581 1.02 13.69 -0.42
N THR A 582 0.71 13.19 -1.61
CA THR A 582 1.45 12.12 -2.27
C THR A 582 2.03 12.64 -3.58
N PRO A 583 3.35 12.87 -3.67
CA PRO A 583 4.02 13.23 -4.92
C PRO A 583 3.69 12.26 -6.06
N ASN A 584 3.53 12.81 -7.26
CA ASN A 584 3.06 12.07 -8.44
C ASN A 584 3.99 12.20 -9.66
N GLY A 585 5.23 12.63 -9.45
CA GLY A 585 6.23 12.85 -10.51
C GLY A 585 6.29 14.29 -11.03
N LYS A 586 5.44 15.19 -10.54
CA LYS A 586 5.44 16.62 -10.90
C LYS A 586 5.40 17.51 -9.67
N ALA A 587 6.30 18.48 -9.59
CA ALA A 587 6.24 19.50 -8.55
C ALA A 587 5.10 20.49 -8.86
N VAL A 588 4.28 20.79 -7.86
CA VAL A 588 3.09 21.63 -7.97
C VAL A 588 2.94 22.49 -6.71
N GLU A 589 2.07 23.49 -6.78
CA GLU A 589 1.62 24.22 -5.60
C GLU A 589 0.13 23.96 -5.36
N ASP A 590 -0.23 23.70 -4.10
CA ASP A 590 -1.62 23.50 -3.71
C ASP A 590 -2.08 24.60 -2.75
N THR A 591 -3.31 25.09 -2.95
CA THR A 591 -4.03 25.91 -2.00
C THR A 591 -5.35 25.25 -1.66
N ILE A 592 -5.51 24.86 -0.39
CA ILE A 592 -6.75 24.25 0.06
C ILE A 592 -7.88 25.27 0.15
N ARG A 593 -9.06 24.89 -0.33
CA ARG A 593 -10.30 25.66 -0.18
C ARG A 593 -11.42 24.76 0.33
N MET A 594 -12.33 25.32 1.11
CA MET A 594 -13.52 24.64 1.60
C MET A 594 -14.74 25.53 1.38
N GLY A 595 -15.64 25.10 0.49
CA GLY A 595 -16.92 25.75 0.24
C GLY A 595 -17.94 25.28 1.26
N LEU A 596 -18.76 26.21 1.74
CA LEU A 596 -19.80 25.95 2.75
C LEU A 596 -21.18 26.31 2.21
N LEU A 597 -22.17 25.48 2.55
CA LEU A 597 -23.59 25.78 2.40
C LEU A 597 -24.20 25.96 3.78
N PHE A 598 -24.86 27.10 4.00
CA PHE A 598 -25.55 27.38 5.24
C PHE A 598 -27.01 26.90 5.21
N ALA A 599 -27.50 26.49 6.37
CA ALA A 599 -28.91 26.23 6.59
C ALA A 599 -29.68 27.57 6.63
N LYS A 600 -30.87 27.60 6.01
CA LYS A 600 -31.73 28.79 6.00
C LYS A 600 -32.45 29.03 7.33
N GLU A 601 -32.71 27.95 8.05
CA GLU A 601 -33.34 27.93 9.37
C GLU A 601 -32.47 27.15 10.36
N PRO A 602 -32.60 27.38 11.68
CA PRO A 602 -31.95 26.56 12.68
C PRO A 602 -32.26 25.06 12.48
N PRO A 603 -31.26 24.16 12.58
CA PRO A 603 -31.47 22.74 12.35
C PRO A 603 -32.30 22.12 13.47
N LYS A 604 -33.02 21.05 13.15
CA LYS A 604 -33.68 20.18 14.13
C LYS A 604 -32.66 19.23 14.77
N TYR A 605 -31.65 18.82 14.00
CA TYR A 605 -30.64 17.85 14.41
C TYR A 605 -29.23 18.33 14.09
N VAL A 606 -28.34 18.16 15.05
CA VAL A 606 -26.91 18.47 14.93
C VAL A 606 -26.14 17.20 14.60
N ILE A 607 -25.36 17.25 13.53
CA ILE A 607 -24.51 16.15 13.06
C ILE A 607 -23.16 16.16 13.80
N HIS A 608 -22.69 14.97 14.16
CA HIS A 608 -21.41 14.74 14.81
C HIS A 608 -20.67 13.58 14.14
N THR A 609 -19.33 13.63 14.10
CA THR A 609 -18.50 12.45 13.82
C THR A 609 -17.77 12.06 15.09
N THR A 610 -17.84 10.79 15.47
CA THR A 610 -17.13 10.25 16.62
C THR A 610 -16.18 9.15 16.18
N GLY A 611 -14.93 9.25 16.60
CA GLY A 611 -13.91 8.22 16.39
C GLY A 611 -13.92 7.14 17.48
N LEU A 612 -13.59 5.92 17.07
CA LEU A 612 -13.36 4.75 17.91
C LEU A 612 -11.93 4.26 17.63
N PRO A 613 -10.89 4.92 18.16
CA PRO A 613 -9.51 4.54 17.88
C PRO A 613 -9.02 3.42 18.81
N ASN A 614 -8.10 2.59 18.32
CA ASN A 614 -7.21 1.79 19.16
C ASN A 614 -5.77 2.27 18.98
N ALA A 615 -5.30 3.13 19.89
CA ALA A 615 -3.93 3.64 19.88
C ALA A 615 -2.88 2.68 20.46
N ARG A 616 -3.28 1.47 20.89
CA ARG A 616 -2.42 0.48 21.54
C ARG A 616 -2.04 -0.70 20.65
N ILE A 617 -2.29 -0.59 19.35
CA ILE A 617 -1.95 -1.63 18.37
C ILE A 617 -0.46 -2.00 18.43
N SER A 618 -0.18 -3.28 18.19
CA SER A 618 1.17 -3.82 18.16
C SER A 618 1.25 -4.96 17.15
N ILE A 619 1.56 -4.62 15.91
CA ILE A 619 1.53 -5.55 14.78
C ILE A 619 2.90 -6.24 14.67
N PRO A 620 3.01 -7.57 14.89
CA PRO A 620 4.29 -8.28 14.88
C PRO A 620 4.92 -8.29 13.48
N PRO A 621 6.25 -8.42 13.37
CA PRO A 621 6.91 -8.60 12.09
C PRO A 621 6.52 -9.93 11.43
N GLY A 622 6.44 -9.98 10.11
CA GLY A 622 6.19 -11.20 9.33
C GLY A 622 4.74 -11.69 9.29
N GLU A 623 3.84 -11.14 10.11
CA GLU A 623 2.45 -11.59 10.21
C GLU A 623 1.60 -11.10 9.02
N ALA A 624 1.07 -12.04 8.23
CA ALA A 624 0.27 -11.71 7.05
C ALA A 624 -1.20 -11.34 7.37
N ASN A 625 -1.70 -11.72 8.55
CA ASN A 625 -3.10 -11.54 8.94
C ASN A 625 -3.25 -11.22 10.44
N HIS A 626 -2.49 -10.23 10.93
CA HIS A 626 -2.58 -9.81 12.33
C HIS A 626 -3.91 -9.09 12.61
N VAL A 627 -4.59 -9.46 13.70
CA VAL A 627 -5.91 -8.93 14.05
C VAL A 627 -5.83 -8.03 15.27
N GLU A 628 -6.40 -6.84 15.16
CA GLU A 628 -6.61 -5.91 16.28
C GLU A 628 -8.09 -5.62 16.47
N THR A 629 -8.51 -5.36 17.70
CA THR A 629 -9.91 -5.03 18.03
C THR A 629 -10.00 -3.85 18.99
N ALA A 630 -11.12 -3.14 18.93
CA ALA A 630 -11.50 -2.13 19.91
C ALA A 630 -13.01 -2.20 20.17
N SER A 631 -13.44 -1.97 21.42
CA SER A 631 -14.86 -1.93 21.76
C SER A 631 -15.21 -0.69 22.55
N ARG A 632 -16.40 -0.13 22.29
CA ARG A 632 -16.93 1.04 22.98
C ARG A 632 -18.42 0.88 23.27
N LYS A 633 -18.80 1.09 24.53
CA LYS A 633 -20.22 1.08 24.95
C LYS A 633 -20.86 2.45 24.70
N LEU A 634 -22.06 2.45 24.14
CA LEU A 634 -22.82 3.66 23.85
C LEU A 634 -23.47 4.22 25.13
N PRO A 635 -23.21 5.49 25.50
CA PRO A 635 -23.76 6.11 26.69
C PRO A 635 -25.20 6.61 26.52
N THR A 636 -25.66 6.75 25.28
CA THR A 636 -26.97 7.28 24.89
C THR A 636 -27.50 6.53 23.69
N ASP A 637 -28.78 6.75 23.37
CA ASP A 637 -29.34 6.35 22.10
C ASP A 637 -28.68 7.16 20.98
N ILE A 638 -28.37 6.52 19.86
CA ILE A 638 -27.67 7.13 18.73
C ILE A 638 -28.36 6.71 17.44
N ASN A 639 -28.60 7.67 16.54
CA ASN A 639 -28.98 7.38 15.16
C ASN A 639 -27.76 7.56 14.26
N VAL A 640 -27.25 6.45 13.74
CA VAL A 640 -26.06 6.42 12.90
C VAL A 640 -26.43 6.72 11.46
N MET A 641 -25.72 7.68 10.86
CA MET A 641 -25.86 8.08 9.47
C MET A 641 -24.87 7.37 8.56
N ALA A 642 -23.63 7.18 9.03
CA ALA A 642 -22.57 6.64 8.21
C ALA A 642 -21.43 6.03 9.03
N TRP A 643 -20.68 5.16 8.35
CA TRP A 643 -19.43 4.57 8.85
C TRP A 643 -18.27 4.89 7.93
N MET A 644 -17.06 4.94 8.48
CA MET A 644 -15.83 5.05 7.71
C MET A 644 -14.69 4.37 8.49
N ALA A 645 -13.91 3.54 7.80
CA ALA A 645 -12.73 2.89 8.37
C ALA A 645 -11.46 3.67 7.98
N HIS A 646 -10.46 3.64 8.85
CA HIS A 646 -9.14 4.20 8.58
C HIS A 646 -8.03 3.34 9.18
N LEU A 647 -7.18 2.83 8.28
CA LEU A 647 -5.92 2.11 8.47
C LEU A 647 -4.89 2.66 7.48
N HIS A 648 -3.59 2.41 7.70
CA HIS A 648 -2.52 2.73 6.73
C HIS A 648 -2.23 1.55 5.79
N VAL A 649 -1.01 1.50 5.24
CA VAL A 649 -0.62 0.64 4.10
C VAL A 649 -0.62 -0.86 4.40
N ARG A 650 -0.71 -1.26 5.67
CA ARG A 650 -0.81 -2.67 6.06
C ARG A 650 -2.24 -3.11 6.26
N GLY A 651 -3.20 -2.19 6.35
CA GLY A 651 -4.62 -2.53 6.45
C GLY A 651 -5.10 -3.44 5.30
N LYS A 652 -5.81 -4.51 5.64
CA LYS A 652 -6.39 -5.52 4.72
C LYS A 652 -7.89 -5.64 4.82
N ALA A 653 -8.43 -5.53 6.02
CA ALA A 653 -9.87 -5.64 6.25
C ALA A 653 -10.28 -4.84 7.49
N PHE A 654 -11.55 -4.42 7.52
CA PHE A 654 -12.13 -3.71 8.65
C PHE A 654 -13.61 -4.09 8.83
N LYS A 655 -14.04 -4.36 10.06
CA LYS A 655 -15.44 -4.67 10.37
C LYS A 655 -15.96 -3.87 11.55
N PHE A 656 -17.22 -3.48 11.47
CA PHE A 656 -18.01 -2.89 12.53
C PHE A 656 -19.12 -3.86 12.93
N GLU A 657 -19.19 -4.17 14.21
CA GLU A 657 -20.21 -5.03 14.82
C GLU A 657 -20.81 -4.30 16.01
N VAL A 658 -22.04 -4.62 16.36
CA VAL A 658 -22.64 -4.16 17.62
C VAL A 658 -23.32 -5.30 18.34
N THR A 659 -23.11 -5.37 19.65
CA THR A 659 -23.91 -6.18 20.56
C THR A 659 -24.92 -5.29 21.26
N LEU A 660 -26.20 -5.55 21.00
CA LEU A 660 -27.34 -4.83 21.57
C LEU A 660 -27.52 -5.16 23.07
N PRO A 661 -28.30 -4.36 23.82
CA PRO A 661 -28.54 -4.60 25.25
C PRO A 661 -29.21 -5.95 25.57
N ASP A 662 -29.91 -6.54 24.61
CA ASP A 662 -30.53 -7.87 24.71
C ASP A 662 -29.54 -9.02 24.44
N GLY A 663 -28.29 -8.71 24.12
CA GLY A 663 -27.23 -9.67 23.81
C GLY A 663 -27.15 -10.09 22.35
N LYS A 664 -28.06 -9.61 21.47
CA LYS A 664 -28.01 -9.90 20.04
C LYS A 664 -26.85 -9.14 19.39
N THR A 665 -26.08 -9.83 18.54
CA THR A 665 -25.02 -9.22 17.72
C THR A 665 -25.49 -9.02 16.29
N GLU A 666 -25.15 -7.87 15.71
CA GLU A 666 -25.35 -7.58 14.28
C GLU A 666 -24.07 -7.01 13.67
N THR A 667 -23.85 -7.30 12.38
CA THR A 667 -22.78 -6.67 11.58
C THR A 667 -23.32 -5.37 10.99
N LEU A 668 -22.63 -4.27 11.25
CA LEU A 668 -23.01 -2.93 10.81
C LEU A 668 -22.39 -2.56 9.46
N LEU A 669 -21.12 -2.96 9.28
CA LEU A 669 -20.33 -2.80 8.06
C LEU A 669 -19.21 -3.84 8.07
N ASP A 670 -18.98 -4.49 6.94
CA ASP A 670 -17.87 -5.44 6.75
C ASP A 670 -17.11 -5.07 5.48
N ILE A 671 -15.81 -4.80 5.60
CA ILE A 671 -14.90 -4.42 4.53
C ILE A 671 -13.81 -5.50 4.43
N PRO A 672 -14.04 -6.60 3.69
CA PRO A 672 -13.08 -7.71 3.58
C PRO A 672 -11.84 -7.39 2.74
N LYS A 673 -11.88 -6.32 1.93
CA LYS A 673 -10.80 -5.87 1.04
C LYS A 673 -10.55 -4.38 1.21
N TYR A 674 -10.07 -3.99 2.39
CA TYR A 674 -9.71 -2.59 2.67
C TYR A 674 -8.50 -2.17 1.83
N ASP A 675 -8.56 -0.97 1.27
CA ASP A 675 -7.45 -0.35 0.54
C ASP A 675 -7.23 1.07 1.07
N PHE A 676 -6.00 1.35 1.52
CA PHE A 676 -5.58 2.65 2.04
C PHE A 676 -5.83 3.80 1.06
N ASN A 677 -5.73 3.54 -0.24
CA ASN A 677 -5.98 4.53 -1.29
C ASN A 677 -7.46 4.90 -1.41
N TRP A 678 -8.36 4.12 -0.79
CA TRP A 678 -9.82 4.26 -0.85
C TRP A 678 -10.44 4.23 0.55
N GLN A 679 -10.37 5.36 1.24
CA GLN A 679 -10.97 5.53 2.57
C GLN A 679 -12.45 5.88 2.46
N LEU A 680 -13.24 4.96 1.90
CA LEU A 680 -14.62 5.22 1.57
C LEU A 680 -15.50 5.43 2.81
N ARG A 681 -16.47 6.33 2.63
CA ARG A 681 -17.56 6.53 3.56
C ARG A 681 -18.78 5.72 3.10
N TYR A 682 -19.47 5.09 4.04
CA TYR A 682 -20.65 4.24 3.80
C TYR A 682 -21.87 4.89 4.43
N ASP A 683 -22.68 5.56 3.61
CA ASP A 683 -23.85 6.33 4.05
C ASP A 683 -25.09 5.44 4.05
N TYR A 684 -25.80 5.36 5.18
CA TYR A 684 -27.07 4.65 5.20
C TYR A 684 -28.15 5.41 4.42
N ALA A 685 -28.95 4.68 3.63
CA ALA A 685 -30.16 5.23 3.02
C ALA A 685 -31.22 5.63 4.04
N LYS A 686 -31.23 4.98 5.21
CA LYS A 686 -32.05 5.33 6.38
C LYS A 686 -31.19 5.21 7.63
N PRO A 687 -31.20 6.22 8.53
CA PRO A 687 -30.36 6.17 9.73
C PRO A 687 -30.60 4.89 10.53
N HIS A 688 -29.52 4.30 11.05
CA HIS A 688 -29.56 3.06 11.83
C HIS A 688 -29.58 3.40 13.33
N PHE A 689 -30.67 3.06 14.02
CA PHE A 689 -30.83 3.33 15.43
C PHE A 689 -30.07 2.30 16.28
N LEU A 690 -29.25 2.79 17.21
CA LEU A 690 -28.56 2.00 18.22
C LEU A 690 -29.00 2.44 19.62
N PRO A 691 -29.60 1.55 20.42
CA PRO A 691 -30.03 1.89 21.77
C PRO A 691 -28.83 2.09 22.70
N ARG A 692 -29.02 2.93 23.71
CA ARG A 692 -28.12 3.10 24.85
C ARG A 692 -27.74 1.74 25.43
N GLY A 693 -26.46 1.58 25.76
CA GLY A 693 -25.94 0.34 26.34
C GLY A 693 -25.47 -0.68 25.30
N SER A 694 -25.78 -0.48 24.02
CA SER A 694 -25.14 -1.21 22.91
C SER A 694 -23.62 -1.09 22.98
N THR A 695 -22.91 -2.14 22.60
CA THR A 695 -21.44 -2.17 22.54
C THR A 695 -21.00 -2.34 21.11
N ILE A 696 -20.39 -1.30 20.54
CA ILE A 696 -19.79 -1.36 19.20
C ILE A 696 -18.42 -2.00 19.33
N LYS A 697 -18.11 -2.96 18.47
CA LYS A 697 -16.79 -3.55 18.29
C LYS A 697 -16.29 -3.25 16.89
N ILE A 698 -15.07 -2.79 16.78
CA ILE A 698 -14.34 -2.68 15.52
C ILE A 698 -13.22 -3.71 15.49
N THR A 699 -12.99 -4.29 14.32
CA THR A 699 -11.93 -5.28 14.08
C THR A 699 -11.17 -4.88 12.82
N ALA A 700 -9.84 -4.86 12.89
CA ALA A 700 -8.95 -4.56 11.77
C ALA A 700 -7.98 -5.72 11.54
N VAL A 701 -7.65 -5.99 10.28
CA VAL A 701 -6.66 -7.00 9.87
C VAL A 701 -5.50 -6.31 9.15
N TYR A 702 -4.26 -6.67 9.49
CA TYR A 702 -3.04 -6.10 8.92
C TYR A 702 -2.13 -7.16 8.27
N ASP A 703 -1.41 -6.73 7.23
CA ASP A 703 -0.31 -7.45 6.60
C ASP A 703 1.03 -6.78 6.89
N ASN A 704 1.76 -7.33 7.85
CA ASN A 704 3.15 -6.97 8.12
C ASN A 704 4.14 -8.03 7.61
N SER A 705 3.70 -8.87 6.65
CA SER A 705 4.57 -9.86 6.01
C SER A 705 5.39 -9.24 4.85
N THR A 706 6.33 -10.02 4.33
CA THR A 706 7.05 -9.72 3.09
C THR A 706 6.18 -9.80 1.84
N GLY A 707 4.98 -10.39 1.93
CA GLY A 707 4.03 -10.50 0.82
C GLY A 707 3.28 -9.21 0.51
N ASN A 708 3.27 -8.23 1.43
CA ASN A 708 2.65 -6.94 1.19
C ASN A 708 3.63 -5.99 0.47
N PRO A 709 3.41 -5.65 -0.82
CA PRO A 709 4.34 -4.82 -1.57
C PRO A 709 4.43 -3.38 -1.07
N ALA A 710 3.42 -2.93 -0.31
CA ALA A 710 3.41 -1.61 0.32
C ALA A 710 4.13 -1.61 1.68
N ASN A 711 4.62 -2.76 2.17
CA ASN A 711 5.29 -2.84 3.46
C ASN A 711 6.72 -2.28 3.37
N PRO A 712 7.03 -1.16 4.02
CA PRO A 712 8.35 -0.55 3.97
C PRO A 712 9.41 -1.35 4.73
N ASP A 713 9.01 -2.09 5.76
CA ASP A 713 9.91 -2.89 6.59
C ASP A 713 9.13 -4.01 7.32
N PRO A 714 9.13 -5.24 6.77
CA PRO A 714 8.41 -6.38 7.36
C PRO A 714 9.12 -6.96 8.59
N THR A 715 10.32 -6.50 8.93
CA THR A 715 11.12 -7.04 10.04
C THR A 715 10.85 -6.34 11.37
N LYS A 716 10.10 -5.22 11.35
CA LYS A 716 9.79 -4.43 12.53
C LYS A 716 8.39 -4.69 13.06
N THR A 717 8.26 -4.61 14.38
CA THR A 717 6.95 -4.43 15.01
C THR A 717 6.43 -3.04 14.71
N VAL A 718 5.18 -2.94 14.24
CA VAL A 718 4.54 -1.67 13.88
C VAL A 718 3.56 -1.26 14.98
N ARG A 719 3.51 0.04 15.27
CA ARG A 719 2.68 0.65 16.30
C ARG A 719 1.87 1.81 15.72
N TRP A 720 1.00 2.37 16.56
CA TRP A 720 0.29 3.61 16.23
C TRP A 720 1.27 4.73 15.87
N GLY A 721 1.03 5.41 14.75
CA GLY A 721 1.80 6.59 14.35
C GLY A 721 1.16 7.33 13.19
N GLN A 722 1.66 8.53 12.92
CA GLN A 722 1.07 9.45 11.93
C GLN A 722 1.46 9.07 10.50
N GLN A 723 2.69 8.56 10.35
CA GLN A 723 3.26 8.36 9.03
C GLN A 723 2.63 7.13 8.37
N THR A 724 2.60 7.17 7.04
CA THR A 724 1.99 6.09 6.24
C THR A 724 2.72 4.75 6.42
N PHE A 725 3.98 4.76 6.88
CA PHE A 725 4.74 3.58 7.27
C PHE A 725 4.51 3.09 8.71
N ASP A 726 3.93 3.93 9.58
CA ASP A 726 3.34 3.50 10.85
C ASP A 726 1.95 2.90 10.58
N GLU A 727 1.15 2.63 11.62
CA GLU A 727 -0.25 2.23 11.44
C GLU A 727 -1.24 3.01 12.29
N MET A 728 -2.52 2.91 11.95
CA MET A 728 -3.64 3.40 12.73
C MET A 728 -4.78 2.39 12.71
N MET A 729 -5.62 2.44 13.76
CA MET A 729 -6.88 1.71 13.81
C MET A 729 -7.99 2.66 14.24
N ILE A 730 -8.79 3.16 13.29
CA ILE A 730 -9.89 4.06 13.61
C ILE A 730 -11.16 3.67 12.88
N GLY A 731 -12.23 3.48 13.66
CA GLY A 731 -13.59 3.44 13.13
C GLY A 731 -14.28 4.76 13.38
N TYR A 732 -14.83 5.39 12.34
CA TYR A 732 -15.61 6.61 12.44
C TYR A 732 -17.10 6.31 12.34
N MET A 733 -17.87 6.94 13.23
CA MET A 733 -19.32 6.90 13.26
C MET A 733 -19.85 8.33 13.11
N GLU A 734 -20.54 8.61 12.00
CA GLU A 734 -21.33 9.85 11.90
C GLU A 734 -22.73 9.59 12.43
N HIS A 735 -23.20 10.46 13.32
CA HIS A 735 -24.51 10.38 13.94
C HIS A 735 -25.11 11.77 14.16
N TYR A 736 -26.35 11.83 14.61
CA TYR A 736 -26.99 13.09 14.96
C TYR A 736 -27.67 13.06 16.33
N THR A 737 -27.83 14.27 16.89
CA THR A 737 -28.55 14.53 18.13
C THR A 737 -29.56 15.65 17.91
N PRO A 738 -30.73 15.64 18.59
CA PRO A 738 -31.66 16.76 18.55
C PRO A 738 -31.00 18.05 19.05
N LEU A 739 -31.24 19.18 18.36
CA LEU A 739 -30.73 20.48 18.81
C LEU A 739 -31.32 20.89 20.18
N HIS A 740 -32.60 20.58 20.38
CA HIS A 740 -33.32 20.78 21.64
C HIS A 740 -33.84 19.44 22.17
N PRO A 741 -33.75 19.18 23.49
CA PRO A 741 -34.25 17.93 24.09
C PRO A 741 -35.73 17.64 23.79
N GLU A 742 -36.55 18.68 23.61
CA GLU A 742 -37.97 18.59 23.29
C GLU A 742 -38.26 18.01 21.90
N VAL A 743 -37.29 18.11 20.99
CA VAL A 743 -37.34 17.51 19.64
C VAL A 743 -37.08 16.01 19.68
N ALA A 744 -36.54 15.47 20.79
CA ALA A 744 -36.34 14.03 20.99
C ALA A 744 -37.65 13.27 21.31
N ALA A 745 -38.73 13.97 21.66
CA ALA A 745 -39.98 13.40 22.16
C ALA A 745 -41.05 13.13 21.07
N LYS A 746 -40.69 13.23 19.78
CA LYS A 746 -41.49 12.85 18.62
C LYS A 746 -40.63 12.08 17.64
#